data_AF-A0A521WAS4-F1
#
_entry.id   AF-A0A521WAS4-F1
#
_cell.length_a   1.000
_cell.length_b   1.000
_cell.length_c   1.000
_cell.angle_alpha   90.00
_cell.angle_beta   90.00
_cell.angle_gamma   90.00
#
_symmetry.space_group_name_H-M   'P 1'
#
loop_
_entity.id
_entity.type
_entity.pdbx_description
1 polymer ?
#
loop_
_entity_poly.entity_id
_entity_poly.type
_entity_poly.pdbx_seq_one_letter_code
_entity_poly.pdbx_strand_id
1 'polypeptide(L)'
;MKTIIQRKIDQGILPRLNDEMIDALAEINLEEGYSNFSTKALKKILPHLREGLPPYEAFVKAGYNPTQRAGKQGGEELMKIAPLAPNELRNPIVQQMLSETFRVVNAIVKAYGKPDMIRVEMARELKRPKTKREEARNKAIQKRKEREEHAEFLTIYLGHTIEPNNPEVRKYELWLEMGCEDTTLDNLDLFLKNGRIIDSKKYQLWLECNRISPYSGQPISLTKLFSPEIEIEHILPYSKTMNNEFTNLCLCETSINREKGNRLPYEFFASKGTNELELFKKRVATLSNEAKKKRFLADEIPEDFLNSQIVNTSYAARELHARLEMLLPPVPDGDTKRLRVQVVNGQATATLRRLWGLNSILSKGDIDTKNRGDHRHHAIDAITIACTTPSLLHTLTTYSKFNELNKLTNDHIEAPWKGFLTNSSEAINKIIVSYRNQKRLVGKKPNKINVKNLEKHPSGYIKQSTITIRGALHEETSYGLVSQNGEEIFVTRWPLEKFTKENQLDKVLDDKVREVLRERVARFGGDIKKAFAENPEDPIYMYSLNGVKVPIKRVRVKNPSENLVEVRPKVFVESGNNYCIAIYRDRETGKSEFDTITFWDAIRKTLRNESLFSTSKNGKPILFTLQQKDIVVRYENHPDEINWNDIEYIRNNLYRVRKFDIKGIIYLDYLYAAEIDDKQDRNRLFISPVPNTLKCVKVEIDLLGNIIKKEGI
;
A
#
# COMPACT_ATOMS: atom_id res chain seq x y z
N MET A 1 36.96 2.76 -2.51
CA MET A 1 37.26 3.44 -1.23
C MET A 1 38.54 4.28 -1.31
N LYS A 2 39.66 3.76 -1.82
CA LYS A 2 40.94 4.49 -2.00
C LYS A 2 40.79 5.91 -2.60
N THR A 3 40.04 6.06 -3.68
CA THR A 3 39.78 7.39 -4.31
C THR A 3 39.06 8.38 -3.39
N ILE A 4 38.20 7.90 -2.48
CA ILE A 4 37.49 8.72 -1.50
C ILE A 4 38.46 9.14 -0.39
N ILE A 5 39.30 8.22 0.09
CA ILE A 5 40.33 8.48 1.11
C ILE A 5 41.32 9.52 0.57
N GLN A 6 41.84 9.33 -0.64
CA GLN A 6 42.75 10.27 -1.30
C GLN A 6 42.13 11.67 -1.40
N ARG A 7 40.89 11.76 -1.89
CA ARG A 7 40.16 13.03 -1.95
C ARG A 7 39.98 13.69 -0.58
N LYS A 8 39.86 12.92 0.50
CA LYS A 8 39.75 13.47 1.87
C LYS A 8 41.08 13.95 2.45
N ILE A 9 42.19 13.32 2.05
CA ILE A 9 43.55 13.81 2.31
C ILE A 9 43.77 15.12 1.55
N ASP A 10 43.40 15.18 0.26
CA ASP A 10 43.54 16.38 -0.57
C ASP A 10 42.69 17.57 -0.05
N GLN A 11 41.57 17.27 0.60
CA GLN A 11 40.70 18.26 1.26
C GLN A 11 41.22 18.69 2.65
N GLY A 12 42.34 18.14 3.13
CA GLY A 12 42.90 18.41 4.46
C GLY A 12 42.07 17.87 5.63
N ILE A 13 41.12 16.96 5.35
CA ILE A 13 40.23 16.37 6.37
C ILE A 13 40.91 15.17 7.06
N LEU A 14 41.74 14.43 6.31
CA LEU A 14 42.58 13.36 6.84
C LEU A 14 44.06 13.79 6.81
N PRO A 15 44.89 13.31 7.75
CA PRO A 15 46.34 13.54 7.68
C PRO A 15 46.93 12.86 6.42
N ARG A 16 48.15 13.25 6.02
CA ARG A 16 48.88 12.52 4.98
C ARG A 16 49.13 11.09 5.46
N LEU A 17 48.65 10.13 4.69
CA LEU A 17 48.81 8.70 4.91
C LEU A 17 49.71 8.15 3.81
N ASN A 18 50.52 7.14 4.11
CA ASN A 18 51.28 6.42 3.07
C ASN A 18 50.35 5.43 2.34
N ASP A 19 50.80 4.92 1.20
CA ASP A 19 49.99 4.04 0.34
C ASP A 19 49.59 2.74 1.06
N GLU A 20 50.48 2.17 1.89
CA GLU A 20 50.15 0.99 2.71
C GLU A 20 49.02 1.25 3.72
N MET A 21 49.00 2.42 4.37
CA MET A 21 47.92 2.79 5.30
C MET A 21 46.63 3.10 4.55
N ILE A 22 46.70 3.68 3.35
CA ILE A 22 45.53 3.91 2.48
C ILE A 22 44.93 2.57 2.06
N ASP A 23 45.78 1.60 1.74
CA ASP A 23 45.39 0.25 1.34
C ASP A 23 44.75 -0.49 2.51
N ALA A 24 45.38 -0.48 3.68
CA ALA A 24 44.81 -1.04 4.90
C ALA A 24 43.46 -0.40 5.25
N LEU A 25 43.35 0.93 5.23
CA LEU A 25 42.10 1.65 5.50
C LEU A 25 41.00 1.38 4.47
N ALA A 26 41.37 1.11 3.22
CA ALA A 26 40.42 0.74 2.18
C ALA A 26 39.88 -0.68 2.35
N GLU A 27 40.60 -1.54 3.06
CA GLU A 27 40.23 -2.91 3.40
C GLU A 27 39.47 -3.03 4.73
N ILE A 28 39.48 -2.00 5.59
CA ILE A 28 38.69 -2.00 6.84
C ILE A 28 37.19 -2.03 6.51
N ASN A 29 36.57 -3.15 6.89
CA ASN A 29 35.12 -3.31 6.88
C ASN A 29 34.54 -2.75 8.19
N LEU A 30 33.91 -1.58 8.11
CA LEU A 30 33.14 -1.04 9.23
C LEU A 30 31.78 -1.75 9.32
N GLU A 31 31.32 -2.03 10.55
CA GLU A 31 29.96 -2.54 10.76
C GLU A 31 28.92 -1.57 10.18
N GLU A 32 27.99 -2.11 9.39
CA GLU A 32 26.86 -1.32 8.90
C GLU A 32 25.95 -0.93 10.07
N GLY A 33 25.73 0.37 10.24
CA GLY A 33 24.79 0.88 11.21
C GLY A 33 25.24 2.20 11.83
N TYR A 34 24.35 2.77 12.63
CA TYR A 34 24.66 3.92 13.47
C TYR A 34 24.24 3.57 14.89
N SER A 35 25.05 3.97 15.87
CA SER A 35 24.63 3.92 17.26
C SER A 35 23.41 4.81 17.48
N ASN A 36 22.52 4.40 18.39
CA ASN A 36 21.41 5.24 18.87
C ASN A 36 21.90 6.51 19.60
N PHE A 37 23.18 6.54 19.99
CA PHE A 37 23.80 7.67 20.67
C PHE A 37 24.77 8.39 19.74
N SER A 38 24.73 9.73 19.78
CA SER A 38 25.73 10.55 19.08
C SER A 38 27.12 10.34 19.66
N THR A 39 28.15 10.60 18.85
CA THR A 39 29.55 10.56 19.31
C THR A 39 29.81 11.47 20.51
N LYS A 40 29.14 12.63 20.58
CA LYS A 40 29.19 13.55 21.73
C LYS A 40 28.63 12.92 23.01
N ALA A 41 27.52 12.19 22.91
CA ALA A 41 26.93 11.50 24.05
C ALA A 41 27.80 10.32 24.50
N LEU A 42 28.28 9.51 23.55
CA LEU A 42 29.16 8.37 23.84
C LEU A 42 30.44 8.80 24.56
N LYS A 43 31.07 9.91 24.15
CA LYS A 43 32.26 10.45 24.83
C LYS A 43 32.05 10.77 26.31
N LYS A 44 30.81 11.12 26.71
CA LYS A 44 30.47 11.37 28.12
C LYS A 44 30.06 10.10 28.88
N ILE A 45 29.39 9.16 28.20
CA ILE A 45 28.85 7.95 28.83
C ILE A 45 29.92 6.87 29.01
N LEU A 46 30.79 6.68 28.02
CA LEU A 46 31.76 5.58 28.00
C LEU A 46 32.75 5.58 29.17
N PRO A 47 33.28 6.72 29.67
CA PRO A 47 34.14 6.72 30.86
C PRO A 47 33.46 6.07 32.07
N HIS A 48 32.20 6.43 32.34
CA HIS A 48 31.42 5.88 33.45
C HIS A 48 31.07 4.41 33.28
N LEU A 49 30.79 3.96 32.05
CA LEU A 49 30.60 2.53 31.79
C LEU A 49 31.90 1.73 32.00
N ARG A 50 33.06 2.30 31.66
CA ARG A 50 34.38 1.68 31.87
C ARG A 50 34.76 1.58 33.35
N GLU A 51 34.23 2.47 34.19
CA GLU A 51 34.31 2.38 35.66
C GLU A 51 33.44 1.23 36.23
N GLY A 52 32.71 0.50 35.39
CA GLY A 52 31.84 -0.61 35.81
C GLY A 52 30.45 -0.17 36.28
N LEU A 53 30.09 1.11 36.11
CA LEU A 53 28.78 1.60 36.53
C LEU A 53 27.67 0.98 35.66
N PRO A 54 26.53 0.60 36.27
CA PRO A 54 25.36 0.19 35.52
C PRO A 54 24.94 1.26 34.50
N PRO A 55 24.36 0.88 33.33
CA PRO A 55 24.03 1.83 32.27
C PRO A 55 23.20 3.02 32.73
N TYR A 56 22.23 2.79 33.62
CA TYR A 56 21.40 3.84 34.19
C TYR A 56 22.24 4.91 34.91
N GLU A 57 23.14 4.49 35.80
CA GLU A 57 24.00 5.39 36.58
C GLU A 57 25.03 6.09 35.70
N ALA A 58 25.59 5.38 34.72
CA ALA A 58 26.51 5.97 33.75
C ALA A 58 25.84 7.09 32.94
N PHE A 59 24.57 6.93 32.56
CA PHE A 59 23.81 7.99 31.90
C PHE A 59 23.62 9.19 32.82
N VAL A 60 23.21 8.96 34.08
CA VAL A 60 23.00 10.04 35.05
C VAL A 60 24.29 10.81 35.32
N LYS A 61 25.41 10.12 35.55
CA LYS A 61 26.73 10.76 35.75
C LYS A 61 27.22 11.51 34.50
N ALA A 62 26.90 11.01 33.31
CA ALA A 62 27.16 11.71 32.04
C ALA A 62 26.27 12.96 31.83
N GLY A 63 25.35 13.26 32.75
CA GLY A 63 24.42 14.38 32.68
C GLY A 63 23.19 14.11 31.82
N TYR A 64 22.85 12.84 31.59
CA TYR A 64 21.66 12.42 30.85
C TYR A 64 20.64 11.78 31.79
N ASN A 65 19.37 12.11 31.62
CA ASN A 65 18.31 11.43 32.34
C ASN A 65 17.70 10.33 31.46
N PRO A 66 18.01 9.04 31.70
CA PRO A 66 17.50 7.93 30.88
C PRO A 66 16.00 7.69 31.03
N THR A 67 15.36 8.25 32.06
CA THR A 67 13.89 8.23 32.23
C THR A 67 13.19 9.36 31.51
N GLN A 68 13.94 10.38 31.07
CA GLN A 68 13.40 11.53 30.38
C GLN A 68 13.09 11.13 28.93
N ARG A 69 11.81 10.82 28.68
CA ARG A 69 11.30 10.68 27.31
C ARG A 69 11.50 12.01 26.59
N ALA A 70 12.10 11.97 25.39
CA ALA A 70 12.14 13.14 24.51
C ALA A 70 10.72 13.70 24.36
N GLY A 71 10.47 14.91 24.87
CA GLY A 71 9.15 15.53 24.92
C GLY A 71 8.57 15.78 26.33
N LYS A 72 9.16 15.23 27.40
CA LYS A 72 8.89 15.71 28.78
C LYS A 72 9.69 16.99 29.07
N GLN A 73 9.45 18.03 28.29
CA GLN A 73 9.43 19.36 28.91
C GLN A 73 8.07 19.46 29.58
N GLY A 74 7.98 20.05 30.77
CA GLY A 74 6.71 20.32 31.47
C GLY A 74 5.85 21.27 30.64
N GLY A 75 5.28 20.74 29.56
CA GLY A 75 4.54 21.48 28.56
C GLY A 75 3.14 21.70 29.07
N GLU A 76 2.73 22.96 29.01
CA GLU A 76 1.36 23.40 29.23
C GLU A 76 0.35 22.47 28.55
N GLU A 77 -0.76 22.28 29.22
CA GLU A 77 -1.86 21.44 28.80
C GLU A 77 -2.31 21.81 27.37
N LEU A 78 -2.10 20.93 26.40
CA LEU A 78 -2.49 21.23 25.02
C LEU A 78 -4.02 21.17 24.88
N MET A 79 -4.63 22.22 24.33
CA MET A 79 -6.06 22.19 23.96
C MET A 79 -6.36 21.22 22.80
N LYS A 80 -5.36 20.93 21.95
CA LYS A 80 -5.46 20.02 20.81
C LYS A 80 -4.10 19.44 20.42
N ILE A 81 -4.09 18.28 19.78
CA ILE A 81 -2.87 17.69 19.22
C ILE A 81 -2.45 18.49 17.99
N ALA A 82 -1.20 18.96 17.98
CA ALA A 82 -0.63 19.67 16.83
C ALA A 82 -0.53 18.75 15.60
N PRO A 83 -0.85 19.26 14.38
CA PRO A 83 -0.68 18.48 13.17
C PRO A 83 0.79 18.14 12.93
N LEU A 84 1.05 16.95 12.37
CA LEU A 84 2.41 16.54 11.99
C LEU A 84 2.97 17.46 10.90
N ALA A 85 4.24 17.83 11.04
CA ALA A 85 4.92 18.62 10.03
C ALA A 85 5.16 17.80 8.73
N PRO A 86 5.29 18.45 7.56
CA PRO A 86 5.59 17.74 6.32
C PRO A 86 6.90 16.94 6.41
N ASN A 87 6.83 15.64 6.12
CA ASN A 87 7.96 14.69 6.22
C ASN A 87 8.59 14.62 7.62
N GLU A 88 7.82 14.92 8.68
CA GLU A 88 8.26 14.71 10.05
C GLU A 88 8.60 13.23 10.30
N LEU A 89 7.80 12.34 9.69
CA LEU A 89 8.05 10.90 9.70
C LEU A 89 8.54 10.45 8.33
N ARG A 90 9.52 9.54 8.33
CA ARG A 90 10.11 9.01 7.09
C ARG A 90 9.13 8.23 6.23
N ASN A 91 8.14 7.58 6.85
CA ASN A 91 7.15 6.79 6.14
C ASN A 91 5.86 7.62 5.92
N PRO A 92 5.48 7.89 4.66
CA PRO A 92 4.31 8.71 4.34
C PRO A 92 2.98 8.05 4.75
N ILE A 93 2.89 6.72 4.72
CA ILE A 93 1.67 5.99 5.11
C ILE A 93 1.44 6.16 6.61
N VAL A 94 2.50 5.98 7.42
CA VAL A 94 2.41 6.20 8.88
C VAL A 94 2.08 7.65 9.20
N GLN A 95 2.71 8.61 8.50
CA GLN A 95 2.38 10.02 8.67
C GLN A 95 0.91 10.31 8.36
N GLN A 96 0.38 9.75 7.28
CA GLN A 96 -1.04 9.91 6.92
C GLN A 96 -1.95 9.29 7.97
N MET A 97 -1.70 8.05 8.38
CA MET A 97 -2.47 7.36 9.42
C MET A 97 -2.52 8.18 10.72
N LEU A 98 -1.36 8.59 11.25
CA LEU A 98 -1.31 9.39 12.47
C LEU A 98 -2.00 10.74 12.31
N SER A 99 -1.86 11.38 11.13
CA SER A 99 -2.53 12.65 10.85
C SER A 99 -4.05 12.53 10.87
N GLU A 100 -4.61 11.45 10.31
CA GLU A 100 -6.07 11.21 10.38
C GLU A 100 -6.50 10.88 11.80
N THR A 101 -5.76 10.04 12.52
CA THR A 101 -6.04 9.74 13.93
C THR A 101 -6.07 11.01 14.79
N PHE A 102 -5.09 11.89 14.65
CA PHE A 102 -5.05 13.14 15.42
C PHE A 102 -6.20 14.09 15.06
N ARG A 103 -6.68 14.08 13.82
CA ARG A 103 -7.86 14.87 13.43
C ARG A 103 -9.13 14.35 14.08
N VAL A 104 -9.34 13.04 14.09
CA VAL A 104 -10.49 12.41 14.74
C VAL A 104 -10.45 12.69 16.24
N VAL A 105 -9.29 12.49 16.88
CA VAL A 105 -9.11 12.80 18.32
C VAL A 105 -9.40 14.28 18.60
N ASN A 106 -8.87 15.21 17.80
CA ASN A 106 -9.16 16.64 17.96
C ASN A 106 -10.64 16.98 17.75
N ALA A 107 -11.33 16.29 16.83
CA ALA A 107 -12.76 16.47 16.62
C ALA A 107 -13.57 15.98 17.84
N ILE A 108 -13.20 14.82 18.40
CA ILE A 108 -13.80 14.29 19.65
C ILE A 108 -13.57 15.28 20.80
N VAL A 109 -12.34 15.76 20.98
CA VAL A 109 -12.02 16.74 22.04
C VAL A 109 -12.83 18.02 21.89
N LYS A 110 -13.00 18.51 20.67
CA LYS A 110 -13.83 19.69 20.40
C LYS A 110 -15.30 19.47 20.76
N ALA A 111 -15.84 18.28 20.48
CA ALA A 111 -17.25 17.97 20.68
C ALA A 111 -17.60 17.59 22.13
N TYR A 112 -16.72 16.86 22.82
CA TYR A 112 -17.01 16.21 24.10
C TYR A 112 -16.06 16.60 25.23
N GLY A 113 -15.05 17.43 24.95
CA GLY A 113 -14.00 17.76 25.92
C GLY A 113 -12.88 16.71 25.95
N LYS A 114 -11.90 16.91 26.84
CA LYS A 114 -10.74 16.03 26.92
C LYS A 114 -11.12 14.68 27.52
N PRO A 115 -10.69 13.56 26.93
CA PRO A 115 -10.95 12.25 27.49
C PRO A 115 -10.11 12.03 28.76
N ASP A 116 -10.64 11.25 29.71
CA ASP A 116 -9.88 10.83 30.90
C ASP A 116 -8.75 9.85 30.54
N MET A 117 -8.96 9.07 29.48
CA MET A 117 -8.09 8.00 29.03
C MET A 117 -8.28 7.73 27.54
N ILE A 118 -7.20 7.33 26.87
CA ILE A 118 -7.21 6.95 25.46
C ILE A 118 -6.69 5.52 25.35
N ARG A 119 -7.47 4.66 24.69
CA ARG A 119 -7.07 3.28 24.39
C ARG A 119 -6.87 3.15 22.89
N VAL A 120 -5.75 2.56 22.50
CA VAL A 120 -5.37 2.41 21.09
C VAL A 120 -4.98 0.97 20.84
N GLU A 121 -5.51 0.37 19.79
CA GLU A 121 -5.04 -0.92 19.33
C GLU A 121 -3.81 -0.78 18.45
N MET A 122 -2.80 -1.62 18.71
CA MET A 122 -1.60 -1.72 17.91
C MET A 122 -1.38 -3.18 17.49
N ALA A 123 -0.67 -3.41 16.38
CA ALA A 123 -0.18 -4.75 15.99
C ALA A 123 0.94 -5.24 16.93
N ARG A 124 0.58 -5.53 18.18
CA ARG A 124 1.41 -6.27 19.13
C ARG A 124 0.76 -7.63 19.34
N GLU A 125 1.56 -8.67 19.54
CA GLU A 125 1.05 -9.99 19.91
C GLU A 125 0.89 -10.10 21.44
N LEU A 126 0.00 -10.99 21.90
CA LEU A 126 -0.06 -11.38 23.32
C LEU A 126 1.22 -12.12 23.73
N LYS A 127 1.50 -12.19 25.04
CA LYS A 127 2.67 -12.93 25.54
C LYS A 127 2.52 -14.41 25.18
N ARG A 128 3.45 -14.88 24.34
CA ARG A 128 3.58 -16.30 23.97
C ARG A 128 3.91 -17.16 25.22
N PRO A 129 3.56 -18.46 25.20
CA PRO A 129 3.92 -19.42 26.25
C PRO A 129 5.40 -19.39 26.66
N LYS A 130 5.71 -19.73 27.92
CA LYS A 130 7.10 -19.75 28.43
C LYS A 130 7.99 -20.65 27.56
N THR A 131 7.53 -21.86 27.25
CA THR A 131 8.20 -22.82 26.38
C THR A 131 8.53 -22.22 25.01
N LYS A 132 7.53 -21.66 24.31
CA LYS A 132 7.75 -20.99 23.01
C LYS A 132 8.69 -19.77 23.08
N ARG A 133 8.71 -19.05 24.21
CA ARG A 133 9.65 -17.93 24.43
C ARG A 133 11.07 -18.42 24.71
N GLU A 134 11.22 -19.49 25.48
CA GLU A 134 12.51 -20.14 25.75
C GLU A 134 13.06 -20.79 24.49
N GLU A 135 12.23 -21.48 23.70
CA GLU A 135 12.60 -21.99 22.38
C GLU A 135 13.06 -20.87 21.45
N ALA A 136 12.33 -19.76 21.36
CA ALA A 136 12.73 -18.63 20.55
C ALA A 136 14.04 -17.98 21.03
N ARG A 137 14.21 -17.85 22.36
CA ARG A 137 15.44 -17.32 22.96
C ARG A 137 16.62 -18.25 22.73
N ASN A 138 16.45 -19.55 22.97
CA ASN A 138 17.49 -20.55 22.80
C ASN A 138 17.86 -20.68 21.32
N LYS A 139 16.88 -20.63 20.40
CA LYS A 139 17.14 -20.54 18.95
C LYS A 139 17.94 -19.27 18.60
N ALA A 140 17.63 -18.13 19.20
CA ALA A 140 18.37 -16.90 18.96
C ALA A 140 19.80 -16.92 19.53
N ILE A 141 19.99 -17.49 20.72
CA ILE A 141 21.32 -17.68 21.33
C ILE A 141 22.15 -18.67 20.51
N GLN A 142 21.57 -19.80 20.16
CA GLN A 142 22.21 -20.83 19.35
C GLN A 142 22.64 -20.26 17.99
N LYS A 143 21.73 -19.57 17.30
CA LYS A 143 22.03 -18.90 16.03
C LYS A 143 23.13 -17.83 16.17
N ARG A 144 23.17 -17.11 17.29
CA ARG A 144 24.25 -16.14 17.54
C ARG A 144 25.60 -16.85 17.70
N LYS A 145 25.63 -17.94 18.46
CA LYS A 145 26.85 -18.73 18.67
C LYS A 145 27.35 -19.36 17.37
N GLU A 146 26.44 -19.95 16.59
CA GLU A 146 26.75 -20.48 15.25
C GLU A 146 27.32 -19.38 14.34
N ARG A 147 26.78 -18.15 14.40
CA ARG A 147 27.33 -17.01 13.65
C ARG A 147 28.74 -16.62 14.07
N GLU A 148 29.03 -16.66 15.37
CA GLU A 148 30.37 -16.37 15.90
C GLU A 148 31.35 -17.45 15.43
N GLU A 149 31.00 -18.74 15.54
CA GLU A 149 31.78 -19.88 15.03
C GLU A 149 32.02 -19.80 13.50
N HIS A 150 31.00 -19.38 12.75
CA HIS A 150 31.07 -19.14 11.30
C HIS A 150 32.00 -17.98 10.93
N ALA A 151 32.00 -16.90 11.70
CA ALA A 151 32.88 -15.76 11.48
C ALA A 151 34.34 -16.14 11.76
N GLU A 152 34.59 -16.91 12.83
CA GLU A 152 35.91 -17.45 13.15
C GLU A 152 36.44 -18.35 12.02
N PHE A 153 35.62 -19.30 11.54
CA PHE A 153 35.99 -20.17 10.43
C PHE A 153 36.37 -19.38 9.17
N LEU A 154 35.54 -18.41 8.78
CA LEU A 154 35.77 -17.60 7.59
C LEU A 154 37.03 -16.73 7.72
N THR A 155 37.33 -16.21 8.91
CA THR A 155 38.57 -15.45 9.17
C THR A 155 39.80 -16.32 8.87
N ILE A 156 39.79 -17.56 9.36
CA ILE A 156 40.86 -18.54 9.14
C ILE A 156 40.93 -18.95 7.66
N TYR A 157 39.78 -19.29 7.06
CA TYR A 157 39.69 -19.82 5.69
C TYR A 157 40.13 -18.81 4.62
N LEU A 158 39.74 -17.54 4.76
CA LEU A 158 40.08 -16.48 3.81
C LEU A 158 41.47 -15.86 4.06
N GLY A 159 42.14 -16.22 5.16
CA GLY A 159 43.42 -15.64 5.56
C GLY A 159 43.34 -14.16 5.90
N HIS A 160 42.17 -13.68 6.33
CA HIS A 160 41.98 -12.28 6.72
C HIS A 160 42.52 -12.02 8.14
N THR A 161 43.15 -10.86 8.34
CA THR A 161 43.56 -10.38 9.68
C THR A 161 42.42 -9.73 10.47
N ILE A 162 41.24 -9.61 9.85
CA ILE A 162 40.04 -8.94 10.38
C ILE A 162 38.85 -9.89 10.26
N GLU A 163 37.97 -9.90 11.26
CA GLU A 163 36.73 -10.68 11.21
C GLU A 163 35.86 -10.30 9.99
N PRO A 164 35.25 -11.29 9.31
CA PRO A 164 34.38 -11.07 8.17
C PRO A 164 33.11 -10.31 8.57
N ASN A 165 32.60 -9.50 7.64
CA ASN A 165 31.42 -8.67 7.91
C ASN A 165 30.12 -9.52 8.01
N ASN A 166 29.06 -8.95 8.60
CA ASN A 166 27.75 -9.64 8.74
C ASN A 166 27.19 -10.15 7.38
N PRO A 167 27.38 -9.45 6.25
CA PRO A 167 27.12 -10.01 4.92
C PRO A 167 27.89 -11.29 4.56
N GLU A 168 29.19 -11.37 4.81
CA GLU A 168 30.04 -12.53 4.52
C GLU A 168 29.71 -13.72 5.42
N VAL A 169 29.55 -13.47 6.72
CA VAL A 169 29.06 -14.48 7.67
C VAL A 169 27.68 -14.98 7.24
N ARG A 170 26.80 -14.09 6.78
CA ARG A 170 25.49 -14.49 6.25
C ARG A 170 25.62 -15.30 4.96
N LYS A 171 26.56 -14.99 4.06
CA LYS A 171 26.82 -15.80 2.85
C LYS A 171 27.29 -17.21 3.22
N TYR A 172 28.14 -17.34 4.22
CA TYR A 172 28.62 -18.65 4.68
C TYR A 172 27.57 -19.44 5.47
N GLU A 173 26.80 -18.79 6.36
CA GLU A 173 25.60 -19.41 6.96
C GLU A 173 24.66 -19.93 5.87
N LEU A 174 24.42 -19.11 4.84
CA LEU A 174 23.63 -19.53 3.70
C LEU A 174 24.30 -20.74 3.07
N TRP A 175 25.61 -20.71 2.77
CA TRP A 175 26.33 -21.86 2.21
C TRP A 175 26.18 -23.16 3.00
N LEU A 176 26.17 -23.10 4.33
CA LEU A 176 25.95 -24.25 5.22
C LEU A 176 24.48 -24.70 5.28
N GLU A 177 23.52 -23.77 5.39
CA GLU A 177 22.07 -24.01 5.37
C GLU A 177 21.61 -24.75 4.09
N MET A 178 22.48 -24.79 3.07
CA MET A 178 22.24 -25.35 1.73
C MET A 178 22.60 -26.83 1.58
N GLY A 179 23.21 -27.45 2.60
CA GLY A 179 23.55 -28.88 2.61
C GLY A 179 24.63 -29.27 1.60
N CYS A 180 25.56 -28.37 1.28
CA CYS A 180 26.71 -28.66 0.44
C CYS A 180 27.72 -29.53 1.22
N GLU A 181 27.62 -30.86 1.07
CA GLU A 181 28.65 -31.82 1.50
C GLU A 181 29.83 -31.93 0.51
N ASP A 182 29.96 -30.99 -0.44
CA ASP A 182 31.05 -31.02 -1.42
C ASP A 182 32.37 -30.74 -0.71
N THR A 183 33.24 -31.74 -0.70
CA THR A 183 34.55 -31.77 -0.04
C THR A 183 35.60 -30.86 -0.68
N THR A 184 35.23 -30.10 -1.73
CA THR A 184 36.09 -29.12 -2.39
C THR A 184 35.62 -27.69 -2.09
N LEU A 185 36.48 -26.96 -1.39
CA LEU A 185 36.29 -25.57 -0.95
C LEU A 185 36.16 -24.56 -2.13
N ASP A 186 36.36 -25.01 -3.37
CA ASP A 186 36.29 -24.20 -4.60
C ASP A 186 34.92 -23.55 -4.86
N ASN A 187 33.83 -24.22 -4.46
CA ASN A 187 32.46 -23.68 -4.60
C ASN A 187 32.14 -22.56 -3.59
N LEU A 188 32.80 -22.56 -2.42
CA LEU A 188 32.63 -21.53 -1.40
C LEU A 188 33.25 -20.20 -1.88
N ASP A 189 34.43 -20.27 -2.49
CA ASP A 189 35.14 -19.12 -3.03
C ASP A 189 34.33 -18.38 -4.11
N LEU A 190 33.74 -19.14 -5.04
CA LEU A 190 32.88 -18.61 -6.09
C LEU A 190 31.60 -17.98 -5.52
N PHE A 191 31.01 -18.57 -4.48
CA PHE A 191 29.80 -18.08 -3.80
C PHE A 191 30.07 -16.82 -2.98
N LEU A 192 31.19 -16.75 -2.27
CA LEU A 192 31.61 -15.56 -1.52
C LEU A 192 31.92 -14.39 -2.46
N LYS A 193 32.64 -14.64 -3.57
CA LYS A 193 33.00 -13.64 -4.59
C LYS A 193 31.81 -13.12 -5.40
N ASN A 194 30.93 -14.02 -5.87
CA ASN A 194 29.87 -13.65 -6.83
C ASN A 194 28.48 -13.49 -6.22
N GLY A 195 28.21 -14.05 -5.04
CA GLY A 195 26.90 -13.92 -4.38
C GLY A 195 26.65 -12.51 -3.88
N ARG A 196 25.54 -11.87 -4.26
CA ARG A 196 25.05 -10.66 -3.58
C ARG A 196 24.18 -11.07 -2.40
N ILE A 197 24.11 -10.26 -1.34
CA ILE A 197 23.17 -10.48 -0.21
C ILE A 197 21.71 -10.59 -0.70
N ILE A 198 21.39 -9.87 -1.79
CA ILE A 198 20.10 -9.89 -2.48
C ILE A 198 19.77 -11.28 -3.07
N ASP A 199 20.78 -12.10 -3.35
CA ASP A 199 20.61 -13.42 -3.95
C ASP A 199 20.27 -14.51 -2.91
N SER A 200 20.30 -14.17 -1.61
CA SER A 200 19.80 -15.04 -0.54
C SER A 200 18.32 -15.41 -0.74
N LYS A 201 17.50 -14.46 -1.20
CA LYS A 201 16.10 -14.73 -1.52
C LYS A 201 15.97 -15.65 -2.73
N LYS A 202 16.74 -15.41 -3.80
CA LYS A 202 16.73 -16.31 -4.97
C LYS A 202 17.09 -17.73 -4.56
N TYR A 203 18.14 -17.89 -3.76
CA TYR A 203 18.59 -19.20 -3.29
C TYR A 203 17.60 -19.87 -2.33
N GLN A 204 17.01 -19.13 -1.38
CA GLN A 204 15.98 -19.68 -0.49
C GLN A 204 14.78 -20.19 -1.29
N LEU A 205 14.34 -19.43 -2.30
CA LEU A 205 13.28 -19.85 -3.21
C LEU A 205 13.71 -21.05 -4.07
N TRP A 206 14.98 -21.14 -4.46
CA TRP A 206 15.55 -22.27 -5.20
C TRP A 206 15.45 -23.57 -4.40
N LEU A 207 15.87 -23.57 -3.13
CA LEU A 207 15.74 -24.72 -2.24
C LEU A 207 14.27 -25.08 -1.99
N GLU A 208 13.42 -24.08 -1.70
CA GLU A 208 12.00 -24.30 -1.42
C GLU A 208 11.26 -24.94 -2.61
N CYS A 209 11.71 -24.65 -3.83
CA CYS A 209 11.18 -25.24 -5.06
C CYS A 209 11.91 -26.53 -5.46
N ASN A 210 12.64 -27.18 -4.54
CA ASN A 210 13.43 -28.38 -4.79
C ASN A 210 14.38 -28.24 -6.00
N ARG A 211 14.95 -27.05 -6.18
CA ARG A 211 15.87 -26.69 -7.27
C ARG A 211 15.25 -26.77 -8.67
N ILE A 212 13.93 -26.85 -8.75
CA ILE A 212 13.15 -26.94 -9.98
C ILE A 212 12.31 -25.68 -10.12
N SER A 213 12.21 -25.12 -11.33
CA SER A 213 11.28 -24.02 -11.59
C SER A 213 9.83 -24.52 -11.46
N PRO A 214 8.98 -23.92 -10.60
CA PRO A 214 7.57 -24.32 -10.53
C PRO A 214 6.80 -24.00 -11.82
N TYR A 215 7.33 -23.09 -12.62
CA TYR A 215 6.72 -22.68 -13.89
C TYR A 215 7.08 -23.66 -15.00
N SER A 216 8.37 -23.89 -15.27
CA SER A 216 8.82 -24.72 -16.40
C SER A 216 8.98 -26.20 -16.06
N GLY A 217 9.15 -26.55 -14.79
CA GLY A 217 9.56 -27.88 -14.36
C GLY A 217 11.03 -28.22 -14.63
N GLN A 218 11.82 -27.27 -15.13
CA GLN A 218 13.24 -27.50 -15.42
C GLN A 218 14.10 -27.36 -14.15
N PRO A 219 15.14 -28.20 -13.99
CA PRO A 219 16.13 -27.99 -12.96
C PRO A 219 16.89 -26.68 -13.20
N ILE A 220 17.06 -25.90 -12.15
CA ILE A 220 17.84 -24.67 -12.16
C ILE A 220 19.20 -25.01 -11.56
N SER A 221 20.28 -24.91 -12.33
CA SER A 221 21.64 -25.06 -11.78
C SER A 221 22.01 -23.84 -10.94
N LEU A 222 23.01 -23.99 -10.06
CA LEU A 222 23.50 -22.88 -9.22
C LEU A 222 24.03 -21.70 -10.06
N THR A 223 24.72 -22.00 -11.17
CA THR A 223 25.19 -21.00 -12.12
C THR A 223 24.04 -20.28 -12.81
N LYS A 224 22.98 -21.00 -13.17
CA LYS A 224 21.77 -20.45 -13.80
C LYS A 224 20.92 -19.63 -12.82
N LEU A 225 20.89 -19.99 -11.55
CA LEU A 225 20.16 -19.27 -10.50
C LEU A 225 20.60 -17.80 -10.38
N PHE A 226 21.90 -17.55 -10.46
CA PHE A 226 22.47 -16.20 -10.36
C PHE A 226 22.58 -15.50 -11.71
N SER A 227 22.18 -16.14 -12.81
CA SER A 227 22.15 -15.51 -14.12
C SER A 227 20.91 -14.60 -14.28
N PRO A 228 20.91 -13.70 -15.28
CA PRO A 228 19.75 -12.89 -15.64
C PRO A 228 18.56 -13.70 -16.20
N GLU A 229 18.73 -15.00 -16.45
CA GLU A 229 17.66 -15.87 -16.98
C GLU A 229 16.65 -16.29 -15.92
N ILE A 230 17.02 -16.19 -14.64
CA ILE A 230 16.16 -16.53 -13.51
C ILE A 230 15.86 -15.28 -12.70
N GLU A 231 14.58 -14.97 -12.54
CA GLU A 231 14.08 -13.84 -11.79
C GLU A 231 13.25 -14.28 -10.59
N ILE A 232 13.15 -13.39 -9.59
CA ILE A 232 12.16 -13.54 -8.54
C ILE A 232 10.84 -12.99 -9.09
N GLU A 233 9.85 -13.86 -9.21
CA GLU A 233 8.51 -13.55 -9.68
C GLU A 233 7.52 -13.49 -8.52
N HIS A 234 6.54 -12.59 -8.61
CA HIS A 234 5.38 -12.59 -7.71
C HIS A 234 4.33 -13.59 -8.21
N ILE A 235 4.06 -14.62 -7.40
CA ILE A 235 3.06 -15.66 -7.71
C ILE A 235 1.74 -15.00 -8.06
N LEU A 236 1.20 -14.19 -7.14
CA LEU A 236 0.10 -13.27 -7.40
C LEU A 236 0.67 -11.90 -7.80
N PRO A 237 0.23 -11.29 -8.92
CA PRO A 237 0.81 -10.05 -9.44
C PRO A 237 0.90 -8.93 -8.39
N TYR A 238 2.09 -8.34 -8.26
CA TYR A 238 2.31 -7.22 -7.33
C TYR A 238 1.42 -6.02 -7.64
N SER A 239 1.19 -5.72 -8.92
CA SER A 239 0.30 -4.64 -9.38
C SER A 239 -1.14 -4.76 -8.84
N LYS A 240 -1.58 -5.99 -8.52
CA LYS A 240 -2.93 -6.27 -8.01
C LYS A 240 -2.97 -6.48 -6.49
N THR A 241 -1.89 -6.99 -5.89
CA THR A 241 -1.88 -7.39 -4.46
C THR A 241 -1.04 -6.49 -3.56
N MET A 242 -0.09 -5.74 -4.12
CA MET A 242 0.97 -5.04 -3.39
C MET A 242 1.75 -5.92 -2.40
N ASN A 243 1.68 -7.26 -2.56
CA ASN A 243 2.24 -8.21 -1.62
C ASN A 243 3.65 -8.65 -2.03
N ASN A 244 4.66 -8.21 -1.27
CA ASN A 244 6.06 -8.58 -1.44
C ASN A 244 6.58 -9.55 -0.36
N GLU A 245 5.68 -10.21 0.37
CA GLU A 245 6.03 -11.24 1.34
C GLU A 245 6.65 -12.45 0.65
N PHE A 246 7.57 -13.13 1.33
CA PHE A 246 8.26 -14.31 0.80
C PHE A 246 7.30 -15.42 0.32
N THR A 247 6.14 -15.55 0.97
CA THR A 247 5.06 -16.48 0.58
C THR A 247 4.42 -16.14 -0.77
N ASN A 248 4.65 -14.94 -1.33
CA ASN A 248 4.16 -14.53 -2.65
C ASN A 248 5.29 -14.52 -3.69
N LEU A 249 6.51 -14.91 -3.31
CA LEU A 249 7.66 -14.89 -4.21
C LEU A 249 8.01 -16.30 -4.66
N CYS A 250 8.49 -16.45 -5.89
CA CYS A 250 9.01 -17.69 -6.44
C CYS A 250 10.11 -17.41 -7.47
N LEU A 251 10.87 -18.43 -7.87
CA LEU A 251 11.72 -18.36 -9.05
C LEU A 251 10.92 -18.62 -10.33
N CYS A 252 11.25 -17.87 -11.38
CA CYS A 252 10.71 -18.06 -12.72
C CYS A 252 11.78 -17.72 -13.75
N GLU A 253 11.76 -18.41 -14.89
CA GLU A 253 12.53 -18.01 -16.06
C GLU A 253 12.03 -16.67 -16.59
N THR A 254 12.95 -15.75 -16.91
CA THR A 254 12.62 -14.41 -17.41
C THR A 254 11.72 -14.44 -18.64
N SER A 255 11.86 -15.45 -19.51
CA SER A 255 11.00 -15.66 -20.67
C SER A 255 9.55 -16.00 -20.28
N ILE A 256 9.38 -16.93 -19.34
CA ILE A 256 8.05 -17.36 -18.86
C ILE A 256 7.40 -16.24 -18.02
N ASN A 257 8.19 -15.53 -17.22
CA ASN A 257 7.73 -14.39 -16.45
C ASN A 257 7.15 -13.30 -17.37
N ARG A 258 7.88 -12.95 -18.43
CA ARG A 258 7.43 -12.00 -19.45
C ARG A 258 6.14 -12.47 -20.15
N GLU A 259 6.04 -13.76 -20.48
CA GLU A 259 4.86 -14.34 -21.12
C GLU A 259 3.63 -14.34 -20.20
N LYS A 260 3.81 -14.68 -18.91
CA LYS A 260 2.74 -14.66 -17.90
C LYS A 260 2.20 -13.25 -17.70
N GLY A 261 3.07 -12.26 -17.52
CA GLY A 261 2.70 -10.88 -17.22
C GLY A 261 1.82 -10.75 -15.97
N ASN A 262 0.79 -9.90 -16.03
CA ASN A 262 -0.12 -9.63 -14.90
C ASN A 262 -1.24 -10.69 -14.69
N ARG A 263 -1.10 -11.88 -15.30
CA ARG A 263 -2.05 -13.00 -15.14
C ARG A 263 -1.73 -13.81 -13.88
N LEU A 264 -2.73 -14.54 -13.38
CA LEU A 264 -2.53 -15.54 -12.33
C LEU A 264 -1.83 -16.78 -12.91
N PRO A 265 -1.02 -17.53 -12.13
CA PRO A 265 -0.39 -18.75 -12.63
C PRO A 265 -1.43 -19.77 -13.14
N TYR A 266 -2.53 -19.96 -12.42
CA TYR A 266 -3.63 -20.83 -12.85
C TYR A 266 -4.19 -20.41 -14.21
N GLU A 267 -4.53 -19.12 -14.38
CA GLU A 267 -5.02 -18.55 -15.65
C GLU A 267 -4.01 -18.72 -16.79
N PHE A 268 -2.72 -18.50 -16.50
CA PHE A 268 -1.64 -18.64 -17.47
C PHE A 268 -1.52 -20.07 -17.99
N PHE A 269 -1.43 -21.07 -17.11
CA PHE A 269 -1.32 -22.46 -17.53
C PHE A 269 -2.62 -23.01 -18.13
N ALA A 270 -3.79 -22.56 -17.65
CA ALA A 270 -5.06 -22.89 -18.28
C ALA A 270 -5.12 -22.41 -19.74
N SER A 271 -4.53 -21.25 -20.05
CA SER A 271 -4.45 -20.74 -21.44
C SER A 271 -3.54 -21.56 -22.36
N LYS A 272 -2.63 -22.37 -21.81
CA LYS A 272 -1.72 -23.26 -22.57
C LYS A 272 -2.32 -24.65 -22.86
N GLY A 273 -3.48 -24.95 -22.28
CA GLY A 273 -4.18 -26.22 -22.48
C GLY A 273 -4.22 -27.11 -21.23
N THR A 274 -5.10 -28.11 -21.27
CA THR A 274 -5.38 -29.00 -20.12
C THR A 274 -4.17 -29.81 -19.67
N ASN A 275 -3.36 -30.30 -20.61
CA ASN A 275 -2.17 -31.08 -20.30
C ASN A 275 -1.12 -30.26 -19.54
N GLU A 276 -0.83 -29.03 -19.98
CA GLU A 276 0.10 -28.12 -19.30
C GLU A 276 -0.41 -27.71 -17.91
N LEU A 277 -1.72 -27.46 -17.78
CA LEU A 277 -2.34 -27.14 -16.49
C LEU A 277 -2.21 -28.31 -15.49
N GLU A 278 -2.43 -29.54 -15.92
CA GLU A 278 -2.27 -30.72 -15.06
C GLU A 278 -0.80 -30.97 -14.68
N LEU A 279 0.14 -30.77 -15.61
CA LEU A 279 1.57 -30.82 -15.30
C LEU A 279 1.96 -29.73 -14.29
N PHE A 280 1.45 -28.51 -14.46
CA PHE A 280 1.66 -27.42 -13.51
C PHE A 280 1.10 -27.74 -12.12
N LYS A 281 -0.15 -28.24 -12.02
CA LYS A 281 -0.73 -28.67 -10.73
C LYS A 281 0.12 -29.72 -10.04
N LYS A 282 0.64 -30.70 -10.79
CA LYS A 282 1.58 -31.71 -10.27
C LYS A 282 2.87 -31.07 -9.74
N ARG A 283 3.47 -30.11 -10.46
CA ARG A 283 4.65 -29.36 -10.00
C ARG A 283 4.38 -28.55 -8.73
N VAL A 284 3.22 -27.91 -8.62
CA VAL A 284 2.85 -27.12 -7.43
C VAL A 284 2.60 -28.02 -6.23
N ALA A 285 2.04 -29.22 -6.44
CA ALA A 285 1.77 -30.17 -5.37
C ALA A 285 3.04 -30.63 -4.64
N THR A 286 4.20 -30.64 -5.31
CA THR A 286 5.50 -31.05 -4.72
C THR A 286 6.16 -29.98 -3.86
N LEU A 287 5.64 -28.74 -3.86
CA LEU A 287 6.14 -27.68 -2.98
C LEU A 287 5.89 -28.05 -1.50
N SER A 288 6.75 -27.61 -0.59
CA SER A 288 6.55 -27.84 0.85
C SER A 288 5.63 -26.80 1.50
N ASN A 289 5.50 -25.61 0.89
CA ASN A 289 4.80 -24.47 1.46
C ASN A 289 3.33 -24.39 1.02
N GLU A 290 2.42 -24.79 1.91
CA GLU A 290 0.96 -24.78 1.67
C GLU A 290 0.40 -23.39 1.31
N ALA A 291 0.95 -22.31 1.86
CA ALA A 291 0.50 -20.96 1.50
C ALA A 291 0.84 -20.61 0.04
N LYS A 292 1.99 -21.07 -0.46
CA LYS A 292 2.37 -20.89 -1.88
C LYS A 292 1.53 -21.77 -2.79
N LYS A 293 1.25 -23.01 -2.41
CA LYS A 293 0.36 -23.90 -3.20
C LYS A 293 -0.99 -23.25 -3.44
N LYS A 294 -1.61 -22.75 -2.38
CA LYS A 294 -2.90 -22.05 -2.48
C LYS A 294 -2.82 -20.84 -3.41
N ARG A 295 -1.73 -20.07 -3.39
CA ARG A 295 -1.54 -18.90 -4.27
C ARG A 295 -1.29 -19.28 -5.73
N PHE A 296 -0.54 -20.35 -5.97
CA PHE A 296 -0.30 -20.86 -7.32
C PHE A 296 -1.58 -21.40 -7.98
N LEU A 297 -2.44 -22.02 -7.18
CA LEU A 297 -3.70 -22.62 -7.61
C LEU A 297 -4.90 -21.67 -7.50
N ALA A 298 -4.69 -20.42 -7.07
CA ALA A 298 -5.75 -19.44 -6.96
C ALA A 298 -6.26 -19.01 -8.34
N ASP A 299 -7.58 -19.09 -8.52
CA ASP A 299 -8.31 -18.59 -9.67
C ASP A 299 -8.70 -17.11 -9.51
N GLU A 300 -8.75 -16.60 -8.28
CA GLU A 300 -9.00 -15.20 -7.95
C GLU A 300 -8.03 -14.65 -6.90
N ILE A 301 -7.96 -13.33 -6.73
CA ILE A 301 -7.08 -12.68 -5.75
C ILE A 301 -7.81 -12.54 -4.41
N PRO A 302 -7.28 -13.12 -3.30
CA PRO A 302 -7.94 -12.99 -2.01
C PRO A 302 -7.89 -11.56 -1.45
N GLU A 303 -8.99 -11.09 -0.85
CA GLU A 303 -9.16 -9.71 -0.36
C GLU A 303 -8.26 -9.34 0.84
N ASP A 304 -7.87 -10.33 1.66
CA ASP A 304 -7.09 -10.11 2.89
C ASP A 304 -5.67 -9.56 2.66
N PHE A 305 -5.16 -9.56 1.41
CA PHE A 305 -3.78 -9.20 1.09
C PHE A 305 -3.47 -7.69 1.14
N LEU A 306 -4.46 -6.81 0.98
CA LEU A 306 -4.24 -5.36 0.93
C LEU A 306 -3.92 -4.73 2.30
N ASN A 307 -4.24 -5.42 3.40
CA ASN A 307 -4.28 -4.83 4.74
C ASN A 307 -3.06 -5.12 5.64
N SER A 308 -2.17 -6.05 5.27
CA SER A 308 -1.15 -6.60 6.22
C SER A 308 0.08 -5.70 6.47
N GLN A 309 0.47 -4.83 5.54
CA GLN A 309 1.75 -4.10 5.63
C GLN A 309 1.68 -2.79 6.43
N ILE A 310 0.50 -2.18 6.58
CA ILE A 310 0.35 -0.79 7.07
C ILE A 310 0.51 -0.68 8.60
N VAL A 311 0.33 -1.79 9.35
CA VAL A 311 0.19 -1.77 10.81
C VAL A 311 1.49 -2.12 11.56
N ASN A 312 2.49 -2.69 10.88
CA ASN A 312 3.67 -3.28 11.53
C ASN A 312 4.87 -2.32 11.66
N THR A 313 4.68 -1.14 12.27
CA THR A 313 5.84 -0.33 12.65
C THR A 313 5.81 0.11 14.12
N SER A 314 6.74 -0.43 14.91
CA SER A 314 6.88 -0.14 16.35
C SER A 314 7.13 1.34 16.65
N TYR A 315 7.65 2.11 15.68
CA TYR A 315 7.87 3.54 15.83
C TYR A 315 6.58 4.36 15.70
N ALA A 316 5.62 3.95 14.84
CA ALA A 316 4.32 4.62 14.73
C ALA A 316 3.58 4.59 16.08
N ALA A 317 3.62 3.44 16.75
CA ALA A 317 3.05 3.23 18.08
C ALA A 317 3.62 4.20 19.12
N ARG A 318 4.95 4.38 19.10
CA ARG A 318 5.66 5.25 20.04
C ARG A 318 5.31 6.72 19.82
N GLU A 319 5.29 7.15 18.56
CA GLU A 319 4.91 8.52 18.22
C GLU A 319 3.45 8.81 18.58
N LEU A 320 2.54 7.90 18.23
CA LEU A 320 1.13 8.00 18.59
C LEU A 320 0.94 8.16 20.09
N HIS A 321 1.57 7.28 20.88
CA HIS A 321 1.50 7.35 22.34
C HIS A 321 2.03 8.68 22.86
N ALA A 322 3.19 9.15 22.39
CA ALA A 322 3.80 10.38 22.86
C ALA A 322 2.88 11.60 22.62
N ARG A 323 2.26 11.69 21.43
CA ARG A 323 1.35 12.79 21.08
C ARG A 323 0.02 12.74 21.82
N LEU A 324 -0.55 11.55 22.03
CA LEU A 324 -1.79 11.38 22.78
C LEU A 324 -1.58 11.67 24.27
N GLU A 325 -0.43 11.30 24.83
CA GLU A 325 -0.09 11.54 26.24
C GLU A 325 -0.04 13.04 26.55
N MET A 326 0.44 13.88 25.61
CA MET A 326 0.48 15.34 25.73
C MET A 326 -0.89 16.03 25.73
N LEU A 327 -1.95 15.35 25.26
CA LEU A 327 -3.30 15.90 25.23
C LEU A 327 -4.01 15.79 26.59
N LEU A 328 -3.62 14.81 27.40
CA LEU A 328 -4.31 14.46 28.64
C LEU A 328 -3.87 15.40 29.79
N PRO A 329 -4.79 15.82 30.69
CA PRO A 329 -4.50 16.76 31.77
C PRO A 329 -3.33 16.27 32.65
N PRO A 330 -2.53 17.08 33.35
CA PRO A 330 -1.45 16.56 34.21
C PRO A 330 -1.98 15.60 35.28
N VAL A 331 -1.15 14.64 35.69
CA VAL A 331 -1.51 13.71 36.78
C VAL A 331 -1.40 14.47 38.11
N PRO A 332 -2.40 14.42 39.01
CA PRO A 332 -2.25 14.96 40.36
C PRO A 332 -1.03 14.34 41.06
N ASP A 333 -0.25 15.15 41.79
CA ASP A 333 0.97 14.68 42.43
C ASP A 333 0.72 13.43 43.29
N GLY A 334 1.47 12.35 43.00
CA GLY A 334 1.44 11.09 43.74
C GLY A 334 0.95 9.85 42.97
N ASP A 335 0.15 9.99 41.90
CA ASP A 335 -0.43 8.84 41.19
C ASP A 335 0.33 8.45 39.91
N THR A 336 1.60 8.06 40.05
CA THR A 336 2.46 7.64 38.91
C THR A 336 2.05 6.30 38.26
N LYS A 337 0.98 5.64 38.73
CA LYS A 337 0.64 4.25 38.35
C LYS A 337 -0.39 4.11 37.25
N ARG A 338 -1.18 5.13 36.92
CA ARG A 338 -2.23 5.03 35.88
C ARG A 338 -1.70 5.45 34.51
N LEU A 339 -1.37 4.46 33.66
CA LEU A 339 -1.17 4.69 32.23
C LEU A 339 -2.49 5.15 31.60
N ARG A 340 -2.58 6.43 31.24
CA ARG A 340 -3.77 7.03 30.61
C ARG A 340 -3.83 6.89 29.10
N VAL A 341 -2.71 6.53 28.47
CA VAL A 341 -2.71 5.99 27.10
C VAL A 341 -2.40 4.50 27.20
N GLN A 342 -3.39 3.66 26.89
CA GLN A 342 -3.25 2.21 26.96
C GLN A 342 -3.19 1.61 25.57
N VAL A 343 -2.29 0.65 25.39
CA VAL A 343 -2.17 -0.09 24.15
C VAL A 343 -2.84 -1.45 24.31
N VAL A 344 -3.86 -1.69 23.49
CA VAL A 344 -4.54 -2.98 23.36
C VAL A 344 -3.93 -3.72 22.17
N ASN A 345 -3.96 -5.05 22.19
CA ASN A 345 -3.53 -5.86 21.05
C ASN A 345 -4.71 -6.43 20.27
N GLY A 346 -4.48 -6.69 18.98
CA GLY A 346 -5.48 -7.24 18.07
C GLY A 346 -6.09 -8.56 18.53
N GLN A 347 -5.28 -9.42 19.14
CA GLN A 347 -5.76 -10.73 19.60
C GLN A 347 -6.73 -10.60 20.80
N ALA A 348 -6.51 -9.65 21.70
CA ALA A 348 -7.38 -9.35 22.82
C ALA A 348 -8.69 -8.73 22.33
N THR A 349 -8.62 -7.75 21.42
CA THR A 349 -9.83 -7.18 20.79
C THR A 349 -10.64 -8.27 20.10
N ALA A 350 -10.02 -9.11 19.28
CA ALA A 350 -10.71 -10.21 18.60
C ALA A 350 -11.37 -11.20 19.58
N THR A 351 -10.66 -11.53 20.67
CA THR A 351 -11.19 -12.45 21.69
C THR A 351 -12.38 -11.84 22.43
N LEU A 352 -12.26 -10.60 22.91
CA LEU A 352 -13.34 -9.89 23.61
C LEU A 352 -14.55 -9.66 22.71
N ARG A 353 -14.32 -9.30 21.44
CA ARG A 353 -15.39 -9.12 20.44
C ARG A 353 -16.19 -10.41 20.22
N ARG A 354 -15.51 -11.58 20.20
CA ARG A 354 -16.16 -12.91 20.17
C ARG A 354 -16.96 -13.17 21.45
N LEU A 355 -16.32 -13.01 22.62
CA LEU A 355 -16.94 -13.27 23.93
C LEU A 355 -18.15 -12.37 24.22
N TRP A 356 -18.13 -11.12 23.75
CA TRP A 356 -19.24 -10.19 23.93
C TRP A 356 -20.29 -10.28 22.81
N GLY A 357 -20.16 -11.25 21.89
CA GLY A 357 -21.12 -11.47 20.80
C GLY A 357 -21.13 -10.38 19.73
N LEU A 358 -20.18 -9.44 19.77
CA LEU A 358 -20.14 -8.27 18.89
C LEU A 358 -19.86 -8.62 17.41
N ASN A 359 -19.35 -9.81 17.12
CA ASN A 359 -19.19 -10.31 15.74
C ASN A 359 -20.53 -10.35 14.99
N SER A 360 -21.65 -10.53 15.71
CA SER A 360 -23.00 -10.67 15.13
C SER A 360 -23.60 -9.37 14.57
N ILE A 361 -23.11 -8.18 15.00
CA ILE A 361 -23.75 -6.89 14.69
C ILE A 361 -23.78 -6.59 13.18
N LEU A 362 -22.85 -7.16 12.39
CA LEU A 362 -22.72 -6.93 10.94
C LEU A 362 -22.58 -8.24 10.12
N SER A 363 -22.82 -9.41 10.73
CA SER A 363 -22.68 -10.71 10.06
C SER A 363 -23.85 -11.01 9.12
N LYS A 364 -23.59 -11.55 7.92
CA LYS A 364 -24.59 -11.95 6.91
C LYS A 364 -24.85 -13.46 6.89
N GLY A 365 -24.93 -14.10 8.06
CA GLY A 365 -25.30 -15.52 8.18
C GLY A 365 -24.38 -16.33 9.09
N ASP A 366 -23.06 -16.24 8.90
CA ASP A 366 -22.09 -16.88 9.78
C ASP A 366 -21.67 -15.90 10.91
N ILE A 367 -22.06 -16.25 12.14
CA ILE A 367 -21.97 -15.39 13.33
C ILE A 367 -20.50 -15.11 13.73
N ASP A 368 -19.55 -15.94 13.28
CA ASP A 368 -18.15 -15.87 13.67
C ASP A 368 -17.22 -15.21 12.63
N THR A 369 -17.69 -14.93 11.41
CA THR A 369 -16.88 -14.28 10.37
C THR A 369 -17.08 -12.77 10.35
N LYS A 370 -15.96 -12.03 10.48
CA LYS A 370 -15.94 -10.56 10.39
C LYS A 370 -16.30 -10.15 8.97
N ASN A 371 -17.44 -9.48 8.78
CA ASN A 371 -17.78 -8.84 7.53
C ASN A 371 -16.85 -7.63 7.29
N ARG A 372 -15.76 -7.85 6.53
CA ARG A 372 -14.74 -6.83 6.24
C ARG A 372 -15.23 -5.80 5.20
N GLY A 373 -16.28 -6.12 4.44
CA GLY A 373 -16.91 -5.23 3.46
C GLY A 373 -17.57 -4.00 4.09
N ASP A 374 -18.05 -4.07 5.34
CA ASP A 374 -18.67 -2.92 6.02
C ASP A 374 -17.68 -2.19 6.93
N HIS A 375 -17.26 -0.96 6.55
CA HIS A 375 -16.31 -0.14 7.32
C HIS A 375 -16.72 0.14 8.78
N ARG A 376 -18.00 0.02 9.14
CA ARG A 376 -18.47 0.21 10.53
C ARG A 376 -17.91 -0.83 11.50
N HIS A 377 -17.35 -1.94 11.01
CA HIS A 377 -16.64 -2.91 11.86
C HIS A 377 -15.49 -2.27 12.66
N HIS A 378 -14.88 -1.18 12.16
CA HIS A 378 -13.86 -0.43 12.91
C HIS A 378 -14.43 0.23 14.18
N ALA A 379 -15.70 0.64 14.16
CA ALA A 379 -16.36 1.18 15.34
C ALA A 379 -16.67 0.07 16.36
N ILE A 380 -16.97 -1.16 15.90
CA ILE A 380 -17.11 -2.33 16.79
C ILE A 380 -15.79 -2.63 17.50
N ASP A 381 -14.68 -2.63 16.75
CA ASP A 381 -13.34 -2.79 17.33
C ASP A 381 -13.06 -1.65 18.34
N ALA A 382 -13.38 -0.39 18.00
CA ALA A 382 -13.17 0.77 18.87
C ALA A 382 -13.97 0.69 20.19
N ILE A 383 -15.25 0.27 20.15
CA ILE A 383 -16.06 0.05 21.36
C ILE A 383 -15.44 -1.06 22.23
N THR A 384 -14.98 -2.13 21.59
CA THR A 384 -14.32 -3.26 22.28
C THR A 384 -13.05 -2.79 22.99
N ILE A 385 -12.20 -2.03 22.29
CA ILE A 385 -10.96 -1.44 22.81
C ILE A 385 -11.27 -0.47 23.96
N ALA A 386 -12.28 0.38 23.80
CA ALA A 386 -12.70 1.35 24.81
C ALA A 386 -13.18 0.65 26.10
N CYS A 387 -13.82 -0.52 26.01
CA CYS A 387 -14.27 -1.28 27.17
C CYS A 387 -13.21 -2.24 27.76
N THR A 388 -12.04 -2.34 27.13
CA THR A 388 -10.98 -3.25 27.57
C THR A 388 -10.23 -2.69 28.77
N THR A 389 -10.26 -3.38 29.91
CA THR A 389 -9.57 -2.95 31.14
C THR A 389 -8.21 -3.65 31.30
N PRO A 390 -7.29 -3.09 32.11
CA PRO A 390 -6.02 -3.76 32.43
C PRO A 390 -6.20 -5.15 33.06
N SER A 391 -7.27 -5.35 33.84
CA SER A 391 -7.61 -6.65 34.43
C SER A 391 -7.98 -7.67 33.35
N LEU A 392 -8.85 -7.29 32.41
CA LEU A 392 -9.21 -8.13 31.26
C LEU A 392 -7.99 -8.49 30.42
N LEU A 393 -7.11 -7.53 30.14
CA LEU A 393 -5.86 -7.80 29.43
C LEU A 393 -4.96 -8.76 30.20
N HIS A 394 -4.89 -8.64 31.52
CA HIS A 394 -4.13 -9.56 32.36
C HIS A 394 -4.69 -10.99 32.26
N THR A 395 -6.01 -11.16 32.39
CA THR A 395 -6.70 -12.44 32.21
C THR A 395 -6.41 -13.05 30.85
N LEU A 396 -6.64 -12.31 29.77
CA LEU A 396 -6.36 -12.78 28.40
C LEU A 396 -4.88 -13.14 28.21
N THR A 397 -3.96 -12.34 28.76
CA THR A 397 -2.53 -12.64 28.72
C THR A 397 -2.19 -13.93 29.47
N THR A 398 -2.84 -14.19 30.60
CA THR A 398 -2.65 -15.41 31.37
C THR A 398 -3.12 -16.64 30.59
N TYR A 399 -4.33 -16.63 30.03
CA TYR A 399 -4.82 -17.72 29.17
C TYR A 399 -3.97 -17.88 27.89
N SER A 400 -3.51 -16.77 27.29
CA SER A 400 -2.61 -16.82 26.13
C SER A 400 -1.26 -17.47 26.44
N LYS A 401 -0.73 -17.34 27.66
CA LYS A 401 0.52 -18.03 28.06
C LYS A 401 0.37 -19.55 28.05
N PHE A 402 -0.85 -20.06 28.19
CA PHE A 402 -1.14 -21.50 28.18
C PHE A 402 -1.75 -21.97 26.85
N ASN A 403 -1.92 -21.07 25.87
CA ASN A 403 -2.60 -21.32 24.60
C ASN A 403 -4.08 -21.73 24.77
N GLU A 404 -4.74 -21.17 25.79
CA GLU A 404 -6.09 -21.56 26.21
C GLU A 404 -7.14 -20.49 25.92
N LEU A 405 -6.84 -19.50 25.06
CA LEU A 405 -7.77 -18.43 24.71
C LEU A 405 -9.11 -18.95 24.15
N ASN A 406 -9.07 -20.07 23.42
CA ASN A 406 -10.27 -20.70 22.86
C ASN A 406 -11.15 -21.37 23.92
N LYS A 407 -10.61 -21.66 25.12
CA LYS A 407 -11.36 -22.23 26.24
C LYS A 407 -12.21 -21.18 26.98
N LEU A 408 -11.96 -19.89 26.74
CA LEU A 408 -12.77 -18.82 27.30
C LEU A 408 -14.17 -18.83 26.68
N THR A 409 -15.16 -18.86 27.56
CA THR A 409 -16.59 -18.67 27.26
C THR A 409 -17.07 -17.35 27.85
N ASN A 410 -18.29 -16.96 27.52
CA ASN A 410 -18.90 -15.71 28.00
C ASN A 410 -19.09 -15.72 29.53
N ASP A 411 -19.14 -16.89 30.16
CA ASP A 411 -19.24 -17.02 31.62
C ASP A 411 -17.95 -16.64 32.35
N HIS A 412 -16.81 -16.69 31.64
CA HIS A 412 -15.50 -16.32 32.21
C HIS A 412 -15.25 -14.81 32.14
N ILE A 413 -15.81 -14.14 31.14
CA ILE A 413 -15.65 -12.71 30.91
C ILE A 413 -17.00 -12.13 30.53
N GLU A 414 -17.68 -11.57 31.52
CA GLU A 414 -18.96 -10.91 31.32
C GLU A 414 -18.82 -9.68 30.42
N ALA A 415 -19.93 -9.32 29.78
CA ALA A 415 -20.01 -8.07 29.03
C ALA A 415 -19.88 -6.86 29.98
N PRO A 416 -19.39 -5.70 29.50
CA PRO A 416 -19.18 -4.51 30.33
C PRO A 416 -20.42 -4.06 31.12
N TRP A 417 -21.62 -4.24 30.55
CA TRP A 417 -22.89 -4.02 31.24
C TRP A 417 -24.01 -4.87 30.60
N LYS A 418 -25.14 -5.00 31.31
CA LYS A 418 -26.33 -5.70 30.81
C LYS A 418 -26.90 -4.97 29.59
N GLY A 419 -27.08 -5.67 28.47
CA GLY A 419 -27.58 -5.08 27.22
C GLY A 419 -26.48 -4.46 26.34
N PHE A 420 -25.20 -4.65 26.68
CA PHE A 420 -24.06 -4.13 25.92
C PHE A 420 -24.12 -4.42 24.41
N LEU A 421 -24.48 -5.65 24.03
CA LEU A 421 -24.62 -6.05 22.63
C LEU A 421 -25.70 -5.23 21.90
N THR A 422 -26.87 -5.10 22.52
CA THR A 422 -28.01 -4.34 21.96
C THR A 422 -27.66 -2.86 21.81
N ASN A 423 -27.11 -2.23 22.86
CA ASN A 423 -26.73 -0.81 22.80
C ASN A 423 -25.62 -0.57 21.77
N SER A 424 -24.65 -1.49 21.67
CA SER A 424 -23.60 -1.42 20.65
C SER A 424 -24.20 -1.52 19.25
N SER A 425 -25.13 -2.46 19.03
CA SER A 425 -25.82 -2.61 17.74
C SER A 425 -26.60 -1.34 17.35
N GLU A 426 -27.37 -0.77 18.27
CA GLU A 426 -28.09 0.49 18.05
C GLU A 426 -27.16 1.67 17.73
N ALA A 427 -26.05 1.80 18.45
CA ALA A 427 -25.07 2.85 18.21
C ALA A 427 -24.40 2.68 16.83
N ILE A 428 -23.97 1.47 16.48
CA ILE A 428 -23.35 1.15 15.18
C ILE A 428 -24.32 1.39 14.02
N ASN A 429 -25.61 1.08 14.19
CA ASN A 429 -26.63 1.30 13.18
C ASN A 429 -26.89 2.77 12.87
N LYS A 430 -26.59 3.67 13.81
CA LYS A 430 -26.71 5.14 13.65
C LYS A 430 -25.48 5.79 13.00
N ILE A 431 -24.40 5.04 12.74
CA ILE A 431 -23.18 5.60 12.18
C ILE A 431 -23.35 5.93 10.69
N ILE A 432 -23.09 7.19 10.36
CA ILE A 432 -22.90 7.67 8.99
C ILE A 432 -21.39 7.71 8.71
N VAL A 433 -20.95 6.95 7.71
CA VAL A 433 -19.52 6.86 7.37
C VAL A 433 -19.08 8.12 6.63
N SER A 434 -18.10 8.82 7.20
CA SER A 434 -17.49 10.00 6.57
C SER A 434 -16.41 9.59 5.58
N TYR A 435 -16.46 10.12 4.36
CA TYR A 435 -15.43 9.93 3.34
C TYR A 435 -14.68 11.23 3.13
N ARG A 436 -13.36 11.19 3.36
CA ARG A 436 -12.50 12.33 3.08
C ARG A 436 -12.41 12.58 1.58
N ASN A 437 -12.95 13.70 1.12
CA ASN A 437 -12.75 14.18 -0.24
C ASN A 437 -11.58 15.18 -0.29
N GLN A 438 -10.54 14.87 -1.08
CA GLN A 438 -9.40 15.80 -1.27
C GLN A 438 -9.76 16.84 -2.33
N LYS A 439 -10.44 17.91 -1.91
CA LYS A 439 -10.84 19.01 -2.81
C LYS A 439 -9.67 19.86 -3.33
N ARG A 440 -8.45 19.70 -2.78
CA ARG A 440 -7.29 20.53 -3.12
C ARG A 440 -6.54 19.97 -4.34
N LEU A 441 -6.66 20.68 -5.46
CA LEU A 441 -6.01 20.36 -6.74
C LEU A 441 -4.48 20.57 -6.74
N VAL A 442 -4.00 21.67 -6.15
CA VAL A 442 -2.58 22.05 -6.15
C VAL A 442 -2.02 22.32 -4.75
N GLY A 443 -0.87 21.74 -4.45
CA GLY A 443 -0.07 21.97 -3.25
C GLY A 443 1.17 22.83 -3.52
N LYS A 444 1.71 23.49 -2.49
CA LYS A 444 3.05 24.09 -2.54
C LYS A 444 3.99 23.25 -1.67
N LYS A 445 5.13 22.83 -2.22
CA LYS A 445 6.14 22.07 -1.48
C LYS A 445 7.49 22.80 -1.54
N PRO A 446 8.13 23.06 -0.38
CA PRO A 446 9.50 23.54 -0.37
C PRO A 446 10.44 22.39 -0.72
N ASN A 447 11.16 22.53 -1.83
CA ASN A 447 12.20 21.60 -2.25
C ASN A 447 13.59 22.19 -1.96
N LYS A 448 14.53 21.32 -1.58
CA LYS A 448 15.95 21.66 -1.48
C LYS A 448 16.62 21.30 -2.79
N ILE A 449 17.23 22.29 -3.43
CA ILE A 449 18.01 22.11 -4.65
C ILE A 449 19.47 22.22 -4.25
N ASN A 450 20.22 21.14 -4.45
CA ASN A 450 21.65 21.13 -4.17
C ASN A 450 22.35 22.10 -5.13
N VAL A 451 23.23 22.92 -4.57
CA VAL A 451 24.03 23.87 -5.35
C VAL A 451 25.51 23.58 -5.19
N LYS A 452 26.24 23.72 -6.30
CA LYS A 452 27.67 23.42 -6.36
C LYS A 452 28.54 24.57 -5.81
N ASN A 453 28.04 25.81 -5.86
CA ASN A 453 28.76 26.97 -5.35
C ASN A 453 28.47 27.15 -3.85
N LEU A 454 29.37 26.62 -3.03
CA LEU A 454 29.29 26.68 -1.56
C LEU A 454 29.66 28.06 -0.99
N GLU A 455 30.38 28.90 -1.75
CA GLU A 455 30.74 30.26 -1.31
C GLU A 455 29.49 31.15 -1.22
N LYS A 456 28.61 31.08 -2.22
CA LYS A 456 27.36 31.85 -2.25
C LYS A 456 26.24 31.22 -1.40
N HIS A 457 26.32 29.92 -1.17
CA HIS A 457 25.35 29.15 -0.40
C HIS A 457 26.06 28.15 0.54
N PRO A 458 26.50 28.61 1.73
CA PRO A 458 27.28 27.79 2.66
C PRO A 458 26.58 26.50 3.11
N SER A 459 25.25 26.48 3.06
CA SER A 459 24.44 25.31 3.40
C SER A 459 24.44 24.19 2.34
N GLY A 460 24.97 24.45 1.13
CA GLY A 460 24.99 23.48 0.01
C GLY A 460 23.67 23.30 -0.72
N TYR A 461 22.61 24.04 -0.35
CA TYR A 461 21.31 23.97 -1.04
C TYR A 461 20.54 25.30 -1.01
N ILE A 462 19.61 25.47 -1.96
CA ILE A 462 18.62 26.55 -1.99
C ILE A 462 17.23 25.95 -1.73
N LYS A 463 16.37 26.66 -0.99
CA LYS A 463 14.96 26.30 -0.83
C LYS A 463 14.12 26.98 -1.91
N GLN A 464 13.45 26.20 -2.75
CA GLN A 464 12.52 26.71 -3.76
C GLN A 464 11.12 26.12 -3.53
N SER A 465 10.09 26.97 -3.54
CA SER A 465 8.70 26.52 -3.49
C SER A 465 8.27 26.07 -4.89
N THR A 466 7.90 24.79 -5.02
CA THR A 466 7.35 24.23 -6.27
C THR A 466 5.87 23.95 -6.11
N ILE A 467 5.10 24.16 -7.18
CA ILE A 467 3.71 23.73 -7.25
C ILE A 467 3.68 22.22 -7.49
N THR A 468 2.82 21.53 -6.78
CA THR A 468 2.65 20.07 -6.84
C THR A 468 1.19 19.77 -7.16
N ILE A 469 0.95 19.05 -8.24
CA ILE A 469 -0.39 18.60 -8.64
C ILE A 469 -0.76 17.37 -7.80
N ARG A 470 -2.00 17.30 -7.31
CA ARG A 470 -2.48 16.24 -6.41
C ARG A 470 -3.33 15.19 -7.16
N GLY A 471 -2.79 14.65 -8.24
CA GLY A 471 -3.43 13.60 -9.04
C GLY A 471 -2.65 13.32 -10.32
N ALA A 472 -2.95 12.20 -10.98
CA ALA A 472 -2.48 11.94 -12.34
C ALA A 472 -3.15 12.94 -13.28
N LEU A 473 -2.34 13.69 -14.03
CA LEU A 473 -2.83 14.81 -14.83
C LEU A 473 -3.50 14.33 -16.13
N HIS A 474 -3.07 13.19 -16.66
CA HIS A 474 -3.55 12.54 -17.86
C HIS A 474 -3.25 11.04 -17.79
N GLU A 475 -3.84 10.26 -18.69
CA GLU A 475 -3.53 8.84 -18.86
C GLU A 475 -2.10 8.65 -19.38
N GLU A 476 -1.47 7.51 -19.06
CA GLU A 476 -0.07 7.23 -19.43
C GLU A 476 0.11 6.98 -20.94
N THR A 477 -0.95 6.56 -21.63
CA THR A 477 -0.87 6.22 -23.05
C THR A 477 -0.80 7.48 -23.90
N SER A 478 0.26 7.59 -24.69
CA SER A 478 0.42 8.64 -25.70
C SER A 478 -0.15 8.23 -27.05
N TYR A 479 -0.72 9.21 -27.74
CA TYR A 479 -1.30 9.12 -29.08
C TYR A 479 -0.54 10.06 -30.02
N GLY A 480 -0.27 9.59 -31.23
CA GLY A 480 0.25 10.41 -32.32
C GLY A 480 -0.88 10.91 -33.22
N LEU A 481 -0.59 11.91 -34.04
CA LEU A 481 -1.51 12.46 -35.04
C LEU A 481 -1.06 12.07 -36.45
N VAL A 482 -1.99 11.54 -37.25
CA VAL A 482 -1.76 11.19 -38.66
C VAL A 482 -2.87 11.85 -39.49
N SER A 483 -2.51 12.46 -40.62
CA SER A 483 -3.48 12.93 -41.60
C SER A 483 -3.72 11.83 -42.64
N GLN A 484 -4.98 11.45 -42.85
CA GLN A 484 -5.40 10.51 -43.88
C GLN A 484 -6.63 11.09 -44.58
N ASN A 485 -6.57 11.23 -45.91
CA ASN A 485 -7.65 11.82 -46.73
C ASN A 485 -8.10 13.22 -46.27
N GLY A 486 -7.20 14.01 -45.67
CA GLY A 486 -7.52 15.35 -45.15
C GLY A 486 -8.11 15.38 -43.74
N GLU A 487 -8.42 14.21 -43.15
CA GLU A 487 -8.87 14.11 -41.76
C GLU A 487 -7.70 13.84 -40.82
N GLU A 488 -7.70 14.51 -39.66
CA GLU A 488 -6.74 14.27 -38.60
C GLU A 488 -7.20 13.12 -37.70
N ILE A 489 -6.40 12.06 -37.64
CA ILE A 489 -6.73 10.84 -36.90
C ILE A 489 -5.69 10.60 -35.82
N PHE A 490 -6.17 10.46 -34.58
CA PHE A 490 -5.34 10.08 -33.45
C PHE A 490 -5.07 8.58 -33.44
N VAL A 491 -3.81 8.20 -33.25
CA VAL A 491 -3.38 6.81 -33.36
C VAL A 491 -2.44 6.39 -32.25
N THR A 492 -2.49 5.11 -31.89
CA THR A 492 -1.50 4.47 -31.01
C THR A 492 -1.08 3.11 -31.57
N ARG A 493 0.02 2.53 -31.08
CA ARG A 493 0.54 1.25 -31.57
C ARG A 493 0.21 0.11 -30.61
N TRP A 494 -0.71 -0.77 -31.03
CA TRP A 494 -1.05 -1.97 -30.27
C TRP A 494 -0.22 -3.17 -30.73
N PRO A 495 0.33 -3.97 -29.81
CA PRO A 495 0.79 -5.32 -30.15
C PRO A 495 -0.39 -6.22 -30.49
N LEU A 496 -0.16 -7.26 -31.28
CA LEU A 496 -1.23 -8.14 -31.76
C LEU A 496 -1.91 -8.91 -30.62
N GLU A 497 -1.21 -9.23 -29.53
CA GLU A 497 -1.81 -9.92 -28.37
C GLU A 497 -2.86 -9.06 -27.63
N LYS A 498 -2.88 -7.73 -27.86
CA LYS A 498 -3.86 -6.83 -27.24
C LYS A 498 -5.26 -6.96 -27.83
N PHE A 499 -5.39 -7.56 -29.01
CA PHE A 499 -6.68 -7.80 -29.64
C PHE A 499 -7.35 -9.02 -29.01
N THR A 500 -8.58 -8.85 -28.58
CA THR A 500 -9.38 -9.86 -27.86
C THR A 500 -10.72 -10.14 -28.51
N LYS A 501 -11.17 -9.26 -29.42
CA LYS A 501 -12.42 -9.38 -30.17
C LYS A 501 -12.22 -8.94 -31.61
N GLU A 502 -12.92 -9.58 -32.55
CA GLU A 502 -12.77 -9.31 -33.98
C GLU A 502 -13.13 -7.88 -34.39
N ASN A 503 -14.17 -7.30 -33.79
CA ASN A 503 -14.59 -5.92 -34.03
C ASN A 503 -13.53 -4.85 -33.66
N GLN A 504 -12.45 -5.24 -32.97
CA GLN A 504 -11.33 -4.34 -32.70
C GLN A 504 -10.44 -4.15 -33.94
N LEU A 505 -10.46 -5.07 -34.91
CA LEU A 505 -9.69 -4.96 -36.14
C LEU A 505 -10.16 -3.78 -37.00
N ASP A 506 -11.42 -3.36 -36.88
CA ASP A 506 -11.95 -2.17 -37.56
C ASP A 506 -11.23 -0.88 -37.13
N LYS A 507 -10.59 -0.89 -35.96
CA LYS A 507 -9.78 0.24 -35.49
C LYS A 507 -8.41 0.31 -36.13
N VAL A 508 -7.92 -0.75 -36.80
CA VAL A 508 -6.61 -0.73 -37.47
C VAL A 508 -6.63 0.35 -38.55
N LEU A 509 -5.61 1.21 -38.58
CA LEU A 509 -5.56 2.34 -39.50
C LEU A 509 -5.34 1.90 -40.96
N ASP A 510 -4.41 0.97 -41.16
CA ASP A 510 -3.98 0.50 -42.48
C ASP A 510 -4.90 -0.63 -42.97
N ASP A 511 -5.55 -0.41 -44.12
CA ASP A 511 -6.53 -1.34 -44.68
C ASP A 511 -5.91 -2.67 -45.10
N LYS A 512 -4.71 -2.66 -45.70
CA LYS A 512 -4.01 -3.90 -46.11
C LYS A 512 -3.61 -4.73 -44.91
N VAL A 513 -3.11 -4.07 -43.86
CA VAL A 513 -2.79 -4.75 -42.60
C VAL A 513 -4.06 -5.33 -41.97
N ARG A 514 -5.19 -4.60 -42.04
CA ARG A 514 -6.48 -5.08 -41.54
C ARG A 514 -6.94 -6.35 -42.25
N GLU A 515 -6.82 -6.41 -43.58
CA GLU A 515 -7.16 -7.59 -44.39
C GLU A 515 -6.31 -8.80 -44.00
N VAL A 516 -4.97 -8.65 -43.94
CA VAL A 516 -4.05 -9.72 -43.52
C VAL A 516 -4.42 -10.27 -42.13
N LEU A 517 -4.77 -9.38 -41.20
CA LEU A 517 -5.18 -9.79 -39.85
C LEU A 517 -6.54 -10.51 -39.84
N ARG A 518 -7.50 -10.10 -40.67
CA ARG A 518 -8.80 -10.78 -40.80
C ARG A 518 -8.66 -12.18 -41.41
N GLU A 519 -7.86 -12.32 -42.46
CA GLU A 519 -7.54 -13.64 -43.05
C GLU A 519 -6.87 -14.56 -42.04
N ARG A 520 -5.94 -14.04 -41.24
CA ARG A 520 -5.30 -14.78 -40.16
C ARG A 520 -6.34 -15.25 -39.14
N VAL A 521 -7.27 -14.40 -38.71
CA VAL A 521 -8.33 -14.79 -37.77
C VAL A 521 -9.25 -15.87 -38.37
N ALA A 522 -9.61 -15.75 -39.65
CA ALA A 522 -10.42 -16.74 -40.35
C ALA A 522 -9.74 -18.12 -40.41
N ARG A 523 -8.42 -18.18 -40.65
CA ARG A 523 -7.64 -19.45 -40.64
C ARG A 523 -7.67 -20.16 -39.29
N PHE A 524 -7.87 -19.43 -38.19
CA PHE A 524 -7.95 -19.98 -36.84
C PHE A 524 -9.41 -20.12 -36.35
N GLY A 525 -10.38 -20.20 -37.28
CA GLY A 525 -11.78 -20.44 -36.96
C GLY A 525 -12.45 -19.31 -36.17
N GLY A 526 -11.96 -18.07 -36.32
CA GLY A 526 -12.48 -16.90 -35.60
C GLY A 526 -11.89 -16.68 -34.21
N ASP A 527 -11.01 -17.56 -33.71
CA ASP A 527 -10.37 -17.41 -32.41
C ASP A 527 -9.19 -16.43 -32.48
N ILE A 528 -9.48 -15.14 -32.27
CA ILE A 528 -8.50 -14.05 -32.37
C ILE A 528 -7.31 -14.21 -31.40
N LYS A 529 -7.53 -14.80 -30.22
CA LYS A 529 -6.47 -14.99 -29.23
C LYS A 529 -5.46 -16.02 -29.72
N LYS A 530 -5.95 -17.12 -30.32
CA LYS A 530 -5.06 -18.11 -30.95
C LYS A 530 -4.40 -17.56 -32.22
N ALA A 531 -5.16 -16.84 -33.04
CA ALA A 531 -4.68 -16.29 -34.32
C ALA A 531 -3.47 -15.36 -34.16
N PHE A 532 -3.44 -14.60 -33.05
CA PHE A 532 -2.40 -13.61 -32.74
C PHE A 532 -1.49 -14.00 -31.58
N ALA A 533 -1.56 -15.25 -31.11
CA ALA A 533 -0.56 -15.77 -30.17
C ALA A 533 0.82 -15.76 -30.83
N GLU A 534 1.85 -15.37 -30.08
CA GLU A 534 3.22 -15.34 -30.60
C GLU A 534 3.66 -16.77 -30.94
N ASN A 535 3.88 -17.03 -32.23
CA ASN A 535 4.39 -18.30 -32.73
C ASN A 535 5.61 -18.04 -33.64
N PRO A 536 6.83 -18.35 -33.18
CA PRO A 536 8.06 -18.16 -33.95
C PRO A 536 8.07 -18.92 -35.29
N GLU A 537 7.39 -20.07 -35.37
CA GLU A 537 7.32 -20.92 -36.56
C GLU A 537 6.28 -20.45 -37.57
N ASP A 538 5.32 -19.62 -37.15
CA ASP A 538 4.28 -19.06 -38.02
C ASP A 538 4.03 -17.57 -37.74
N PRO A 539 5.00 -16.69 -38.05
CA PRO A 539 4.85 -15.26 -37.84
C PRO A 539 3.88 -14.63 -38.84
N ILE A 540 3.22 -13.55 -38.43
CA ILE A 540 2.31 -12.79 -39.29
C ILE A 540 3.15 -11.80 -40.11
N TYR A 541 3.02 -11.88 -41.43
CA TYR A 541 3.80 -11.05 -42.36
C TYR A 541 2.89 -10.23 -43.26
N MET A 542 3.42 -9.10 -43.73
CA MET A 542 2.92 -8.41 -44.91
C MET A 542 4.02 -8.25 -45.95
N TYR A 543 3.63 -8.04 -47.19
CA TYR A 543 4.56 -7.68 -48.26
C TYR A 543 4.56 -6.15 -48.40
N SER A 544 5.75 -5.56 -48.37
CA SER A 544 5.93 -4.15 -48.76
C SER A 544 5.60 -3.96 -50.24
N LEU A 545 5.42 -2.71 -50.68
CA LEU A 545 5.24 -2.37 -52.10
C LEU A 545 6.38 -2.91 -52.99
N ASN A 546 7.56 -3.16 -52.41
CA ASN A 546 8.74 -3.65 -53.10
C ASN A 546 8.88 -5.19 -53.01
N GLY A 547 7.85 -5.91 -52.56
CA GLY A 547 7.86 -7.38 -52.42
C GLY A 547 8.63 -7.91 -51.21
N VAL A 548 9.24 -7.06 -50.40
CA VAL A 548 9.94 -7.48 -49.17
C VAL A 548 8.94 -7.92 -48.10
N LYS A 549 9.19 -9.10 -47.52
CA LYS A 549 8.39 -9.69 -46.43
C LYS A 549 8.73 -9.03 -45.09
N VAL A 550 7.76 -8.37 -44.46
CA VAL A 550 7.94 -7.62 -43.20
C VAL A 550 7.04 -8.22 -42.11
N PRO A 551 7.58 -8.61 -40.93
CA PRO A 551 6.78 -9.15 -39.85
C PRO A 551 5.93 -8.07 -39.17
N ILE A 552 4.64 -8.35 -38.99
CA ILE A 552 3.71 -7.47 -38.26
C ILE A 552 3.71 -7.90 -36.79
N LYS A 553 4.37 -7.11 -35.94
CA LYS A 553 4.30 -7.28 -34.48
C LYS A 553 3.37 -6.30 -33.79
N ARG A 554 3.24 -5.09 -34.36
CA ARG A 554 2.44 -3.99 -33.79
C ARG A 554 1.81 -3.15 -34.88
N VAL A 555 0.53 -2.86 -34.75
CA VAL A 555 -0.27 -2.12 -35.72
C VAL A 555 -0.74 -0.78 -35.17
N ARG A 556 -0.89 0.21 -36.04
CA ARG A 556 -1.50 1.49 -35.68
C ARG A 556 -3.01 1.32 -35.60
N VAL A 557 -3.59 1.72 -34.48
CA VAL A 557 -5.04 1.73 -34.26
C VAL A 557 -5.54 3.15 -34.02
N LYS A 558 -6.70 3.46 -34.58
CA LYS A 558 -7.43 4.71 -34.40
C LYS A 558 -7.95 4.82 -32.97
N ASN A 559 -7.81 5.99 -32.34
CA ASN A 559 -8.48 6.34 -31.10
C ASN A 559 -9.64 7.31 -31.41
N PRO A 560 -10.91 6.95 -31.16
CA PRO A 560 -12.05 7.83 -31.39
C PRO A 560 -12.27 8.85 -30.26
N SER A 561 -11.41 8.90 -29.25
CA SER A 561 -11.59 9.75 -28.07
C SER A 561 -11.49 11.24 -28.41
N GLU A 562 -12.48 12.02 -27.98
CA GLU A 562 -12.52 13.48 -28.15
C GLU A 562 -11.76 14.23 -27.04
N ASN A 563 -11.39 13.54 -25.94
CA ASN A 563 -10.79 14.15 -24.74
C ASN A 563 -9.25 14.18 -24.76
N LEU A 564 -8.66 14.31 -25.95
CA LEU A 564 -7.23 14.32 -26.16
C LEU A 564 -6.65 15.72 -26.00
N VAL A 565 -5.57 15.83 -25.24
CA VAL A 565 -4.84 17.08 -25.03
C VAL A 565 -3.43 16.94 -25.56
N GLU A 566 -2.99 17.91 -26.34
CA GLU A 566 -1.60 17.99 -26.79
C GLU A 566 -0.68 18.36 -25.61
N VAL A 567 0.29 17.49 -25.33
CA VAL A 567 1.31 17.71 -24.29
C VAL A 567 2.67 18.10 -24.88
N ARG A 568 2.92 17.71 -26.14
CA ARG A 568 4.08 18.09 -26.95
C ARG A 568 3.64 18.11 -28.42
N PRO A 569 4.37 18.81 -29.31
CA PRO A 569 4.05 18.83 -30.73
C PRO A 569 3.75 17.44 -31.29
N LYS A 570 2.52 17.22 -31.77
CA LYS A 570 2.00 15.96 -32.32
C LYS A 570 1.94 14.77 -31.34
N VAL A 571 1.98 15.03 -30.02
CA VAL A 571 1.84 14.02 -28.97
C VAL A 571 0.68 14.39 -28.06
N PHE A 572 -0.34 13.54 -28.08
CA PHE A 572 -1.59 13.72 -27.38
C PHE A 572 -1.77 12.67 -26.29
N VAL A 573 -2.48 13.02 -25.23
CA VAL A 573 -2.83 12.12 -24.13
C VAL A 573 -4.28 12.33 -23.76
N GLU A 574 -4.94 11.31 -23.23
CA GLU A 574 -6.30 11.49 -22.69
C GLU A 574 -6.21 12.24 -21.37
N SER A 575 -7.01 13.30 -21.23
CA SER A 575 -7.10 14.11 -20.00
C SER A 575 -7.63 13.36 -18.78
N GLY A 576 -7.97 12.08 -18.93
CA GLY A 576 -8.44 11.18 -17.87
C GLY A 576 -9.91 11.38 -17.54
N ASN A 577 -10.29 10.99 -16.33
CA ASN A 577 -11.67 11.08 -15.86
C ASN A 577 -12.10 12.53 -15.54
N ASN A 578 -13.42 12.76 -15.66
CA ASN A 578 -14.03 14.01 -15.21
C ASN A 578 -13.80 14.22 -13.70
N TYR A 579 -13.35 15.42 -13.34
CA TYR A 579 -13.03 15.79 -11.96
C TYR A 579 -14.26 16.27 -11.20
N CYS A 580 -15.10 17.06 -11.86
CA CYS A 580 -16.28 17.66 -11.25
C CYS A 580 -17.39 17.86 -12.29
N ILE A 581 -18.64 17.79 -11.84
CA ILE A 581 -19.83 18.15 -12.62
C ILE A 581 -20.59 19.24 -11.86
N ALA A 582 -20.96 20.31 -12.55
CA ALA A 582 -21.87 21.34 -12.04
C ALA A 582 -23.29 21.04 -12.51
N ILE A 583 -24.26 21.15 -11.59
CA ILE A 583 -25.67 21.00 -11.89
C ILE A 583 -26.32 22.36 -11.75
N TYR A 584 -26.95 22.85 -12.82
CA TYR A 584 -27.73 24.08 -12.86
C TYR A 584 -29.20 23.72 -12.89
N ARG A 585 -30.05 24.40 -12.13
CA ARG A 585 -31.47 24.07 -12.08
C ARG A 585 -32.31 25.34 -12.07
N ASP A 586 -33.30 25.34 -12.95
CA ASP A 586 -34.38 26.32 -12.94
C ASP A 586 -35.31 26.04 -11.75
N ARG A 587 -35.59 27.08 -10.95
CA ARG A 587 -36.44 26.95 -9.76
C ARG A 587 -37.93 26.86 -10.10
N GLU A 588 -38.35 27.40 -11.24
CA GLU A 588 -39.76 27.41 -11.65
C GLU A 588 -40.11 26.17 -12.47
N THR A 589 -39.24 25.79 -13.43
CA THR A 589 -39.54 24.68 -14.35
C THR A 589 -38.97 23.34 -13.90
N GLY A 590 -38.05 23.32 -12.92
CA GLY A 590 -37.34 22.12 -12.48
C GLY A 590 -36.34 21.55 -13.50
N LYS A 591 -36.25 22.14 -14.70
CA LYS A 591 -35.32 21.70 -15.75
C LYS A 591 -33.88 21.97 -15.33
N SER A 592 -33.04 20.96 -15.50
CA SER A 592 -31.64 21.00 -15.13
C SER A 592 -30.73 21.03 -16.36
N GLU A 593 -29.59 21.67 -16.21
CA GLU A 593 -28.45 21.62 -17.14
C GLU A 593 -27.19 21.24 -16.37
N PHE A 594 -26.14 20.90 -17.10
CA PHE A 594 -24.87 20.53 -16.48
C PHE A 594 -23.68 20.98 -17.31
N ASP A 595 -22.54 21.06 -16.63
CA ASP A 595 -21.20 21.16 -17.21
C ASP A 595 -20.28 20.16 -16.51
N THR A 596 -19.41 19.51 -17.25
CA THR A 596 -18.33 18.67 -16.70
C THR A 596 -16.99 19.35 -16.92
N ILE A 597 -16.07 19.19 -15.97
CA ILE A 597 -14.67 19.61 -16.13
C ILE A 597 -13.73 18.44 -15.88
N THR A 598 -12.74 18.26 -16.77
CA THR A 598 -11.68 17.26 -16.60
C THR A 598 -10.72 17.68 -15.47
N PHE A 599 -9.97 16.72 -14.92
CA PHE A 599 -8.94 17.05 -13.93
C PHE A 599 -7.87 17.98 -14.51
N TRP A 600 -7.50 17.75 -15.76
CA TRP A 600 -6.57 18.57 -16.51
C TRP A 600 -7.02 20.04 -16.60
N ASP A 601 -8.26 20.29 -17.02
CA ASP A 601 -8.78 21.65 -17.16
C ASP A 601 -9.00 22.32 -15.81
N ALA A 602 -9.42 21.55 -14.80
CA ALA A 602 -9.54 22.07 -13.43
C ALA A 602 -8.19 22.56 -12.90
N ILE A 603 -7.09 21.85 -13.18
CA ILE A 603 -5.73 22.29 -12.83
C ILE A 603 -5.36 23.56 -13.59
N ARG A 604 -5.57 23.62 -14.91
CA ARG A 604 -5.27 24.83 -15.71
C ARG A 604 -5.99 26.06 -15.18
N LYS A 605 -7.30 25.96 -14.94
CA LYS A 605 -8.11 27.06 -14.38
C LYS A 605 -7.60 27.46 -12.99
N THR A 606 -7.31 26.49 -12.13
CA THR A 606 -6.80 26.75 -10.78
C THR A 606 -5.44 27.47 -10.80
N LEU A 607 -4.54 27.09 -11.71
CA LEU A 607 -3.23 27.75 -11.86
C LEU A 607 -3.37 29.20 -12.37
N ARG A 608 -4.45 29.51 -13.10
CA ARG A 608 -4.80 30.86 -13.56
C ARG A 608 -5.66 31.65 -12.58
N ASN A 609 -6.02 31.06 -11.43
CA ASN A 609 -6.98 31.61 -10.46
C ASN A 609 -8.38 31.86 -11.07
N GLU A 610 -8.80 31.04 -12.03
CA GLU A 610 -10.12 31.09 -12.65
C GLU A 610 -11.12 30.17 -11.91
N SER A 611 -12.40 30.54 -11.94
CA SER A 611 -13.49 29.69 -11.40
C SER A 611 -13.71 28.45 -12.27
N LEU A 612 -13.92 27.29 -11.64
CA LEU A 612 -14.11 26.03 -12.37
C LEU A 612 -15.35 26.05 -13.26
N PHE A 613 -16.45 26.63 -12.77
CA PHE A 613 -17.74 26.74 -13.45
C PHE A 613 -18.27 28.17 -13.37
N SER A 614 -19.19 28.52 -14.27
CA SER A 614 -19.97 29.76 -14.16
C SER A 614 -21.01 29.65 -13.04
N THR A 615 -21.51 30.79 -12.56
CA THR A 615 -22.58 30.85 -11.55
C THR A 615 -23.95 30.52 -12.13
N SER A 616 -24.12 30.67 -13.44
CA SER A 616 -25.33 30.34 -14.18
C SER A 616 -25.03 29.81 -15.59
N LYS A 617 -25.99 29.06 -16.14
CA LYS A 617 -25.96 28.57 -17.53
C LYS A 617 -27.35 28.68 -18.14
N ASN A 618 -27.48 29.36 -19.29
CA ASN A 618 -28.76 29.60 -19.97
C ASN A 618 -29.86 30.14 -19.03
N GLY A 619 -29.51 31.12 -18.16
CA GLY A 619 -30.42 31.71 -17.16
C GLY A 619 -30.65 30.86 -15.90
N LYS A 620 -30.17 29.61 -15.86
CA LYS A 620 -30.34 28.70 -14.71
C LYS A 620 -29.18 28.87 -13.72
N PRO A 621 -29.43 29.16 -12.43
CA PRO A 621 -28.38 29.26 -11.42
C PRO A 621 -27.80 27.88 -11.11
N ILE A 622 -26.55 27.86 -10.65
CA ILE A 622 -25.91 26.64 -10.15
C ILE A 622 -26.60 26.18 -8.87
N LEU A 623 -27.01 24.90 -8.83
CA LEU A 623 -27.62 24.26 -7.67
C LEU A 623 -26.54 23.75 -6.71
N PHE A 624 -25.66 22.89 -7.21
CA PHE A 624 -24.46 22.44 -6.53
C PHE A 624 -23.48 21.80 -7.53
N THR A 625 -22.27 21.50 -7.07
CA THR A 625 -21.30 20.69 -7.81
C THR A 625 -21.19 19.30 -7.20
N LEU A 626 -20.88 18.29 -8.00
CA LEU A 626 -20.56 16.95 -7.51
C LEU A 626 -19.13 16.57 -7.94
N GLN A 627 -18.41 15.97 -7.01
CA GLN A 627 -17.12 15.34 -7.22
C GLN A 627 -17.20 13.87 -6.83
N GLN A 628 -16.23 13.07 -7.27
CA GLN A 628 -16.12 11.70 -6.78
C GLN A 628 -16.02 11.70 -5.24
N LYS A 629 -16.70 10.75 -4.59
CA LYS A 629 -16.84 10.61 -3.14
C LYS A 629 -17.70 11.66 -2.44
N ASP A 630 -18.28 12.62 -3.15
CA ASP A 630 -19.34 13.44 -2.56
C ASP A 630 -20.53 12.56 -2.17
N ILE A 631 -21.23 12.96 -1.12
CA ILE A 631 -22.33 12.19 -0.54
C ILE A 631 -23.62 12.94 -0.80
N VAL A 632 -24.66 12.19 -1.15
CA VAL A 632 -25.99 12.74 -1.46
C VAL A 632 -27.06 11.92 -0.75
N VAL A 633 -28.09 12.60 -0.27
CA VAL A 633 -29.33 11.98 0.25
C VAL A 633 -30.39 12.09 -0.83
N ARG A 634 -30.96 10.95 -1.24
CA ARG A 634 -32.03 10.94 -2.25
C ARG A 634 -33.40 11.20 -1.65
N TYR A 635 -34.26 11.74 -2.50
CA TYR A 635 -35.68 11.92 -2.25
C TYR A 635 -36.46 11.47 -3.50
N GLU A 636 -37.74 11.16 -3.33
CA GLU A 636 -38.68 10.76 -4.35
C GLU A 636 -39.37 11.96 -5.00
N ASN A 637 -39.90 12.90 -4.22
CA ASN A 637 -40.70 14.01 -4.75
C ASN A 637 -40.05 15.37 -4.52
N HIS A 638 -39.83 15.76 -3.26
CA HIS A 638 -39.31 17.09 -2.91
C HIS A 638 -38.26 17.00 -1.78
N PRO A 639 -37.22 17.86 -1.76
CA PRO A 639 -36.24 17.88 -0.68
C PRO A 639 -36.82 17.98 0.75
N ASP A 640 -37.98 18.62 0.91
CA ASP A 640 -38.62 18.83 2.22
C ASP A 640 -39.16 17.54 2.86
N GLU A 641 -39.35 16.47 2.08
CA GLU A 641 -39.78 15.18 2.61
C GLU A 641 -38.67 14.46 3.39
N ILE A 642 -37.43 14.91 3.24
CA ILE A 642 -36.29 14.32 3.95
C ILE A 642 -36.43 14.63 5.44
N ASN A 643 -36.72 13.58 6.22
CA ASN A 643 -36.67 13.67 7.67
C ASN A 643 -35.21 13.63 8.16
N TRP A 644 -34.62 14.81 8.36
CA TRP A 644 -33.24 14.94 8.82
C TRP A 644 -32.98 14.44 10.25
N ASN A 645 -34.03 14.20 11.03
CA ASN A 645 -33.92 13.66 12.38
C ASN A 645 -34.02 12.12 12.40
N ASP A 646 -34.48 11.52 11.30
CA ASP A 646 -34.55 10.08 11.13
C ASP A 646 -33.27 9.56 10.46
N ILE A 647 -32.35 9.09 11.29
CA ILE A 647 -31.07 8.52 10.85
C ILE A 647 -31.29 7.29 9.98
N GLU A 648 -32.33 6.49 10.23
CA GLU A 648 -32.61 5.30 9.43
C GLU A 648 -33.10 5.68 8.03
N TYR A 649 -33.98 6.68 7.93
CA TYR A 649 -34.35 7.25 6.63
C TYR A 649 -33.14 7.79 5.87
N ILE A 650 -32.31 8.62 6.52
CA ILE A 650 -31.10 9.18 5.90
C ILE A 650 -30.21 8.05 5.39
N ARG A 651 -29.94 7.07 6.25
CA ARG A 651 -29.11 5.90 5.97
C ARG A 651 -29.60 5.14 4.74
N ASN A 652 -30.90 4.87 4.68
CA ASN A 652 -31.54 4.12 3.60
C ASN A 652 -31.56 4.87 2.26
N ASN A 653 -31.30 6.18 2.28
CA ASN A 653 -31.30 7.04 1.10
C ASN A 653 -29.93 7.68 0.84
N LEU A 654 -28.86 7.19 1.49
CA LEU A 654 -27.52 7.78 1.41
C LEU A 654 -26.69 7.11 0.32
N TYR A 655 -26.20 7.93 -0.61
CA TYR A 655 -25.40 7.48 -1.74
C TYR A 655 -24.09 8.26 -1.86
N ARG A 656 -23.09 7.60 -2.43
CA ARG A 656 -21.80 8.18 -2.78
C ARG A 656 -21.65 8.33 -4.28
N VAL A 657 -21.18 9.48 -4.72
CA VAL A 657 -20.80 9.70 -6.12
C VAL A 657 -19.58 8.85 -6.45
N ARG A 658 -19.74 7.89 -7.36
CA ARG A 658 -18.65 7.03 -7.85
C ARG A 658 -17.90 7.69 -9.00
N LYS A 659 -18.65 8.08 -10.04
CA LYS A 659 -18.13 8.71 -11.26
C LYS A 659 -19.27 9.41 -12.00
N PHE A 660 -18.90 10.18 -13.02
CA PHE A 660 -19.84 10.76 -13.97
C PHE A 660 -19.19 10.82 -15.35
N ASP A 661 -19.98 10.60 -16.40
CA ASP A 661 -19.48 10.62 -17.77
C ASP A 661 -19.72 11.96 -18.47
N ILE A 662 -19.20 12.07 -19.69
CA ILE A 662 -19.33 13.27 -20.54
C ILE A 662 -20.78 13.56 -20.96
N LYS A 663 -21.67 12.56 -20.90
CA LYS A 663 -23.10 12.71 -21.22
C LYS A 663 -23.91 13.18 -20.01
N GLY A 664 -23.25 13.38 -18.87
CA GLY A 664 -23.87 13.82 -17.62
C GLY A 664 -24.50 12.70 -16.80
N ILE A 665 -24.30 11.43 -17.15
CA ILE A 665 -24.79 10.31 -16.32
C ILE A 665 -23.96 10.26 -15.04
N ILE A 666 -24.62 10.30 -13.88
CA ILE A 666 -24.01 10.30 -12.56
C ILE A 666 -24.20 8.92 -11.95
N TYR A 667 -23.11 8.23 -11.63
CA TYR A 667 -23.15 6.91 -11.02
C TYR A 667 -23.06 7.06 -9.50
N LEU A 668 -24.11 6.65 -8.81
CA LEU A 668 -24.21 6.73 -7.35
C LEU A 668 -24.23 5.32 -6.77
N ASP A 669 -23.25 5.02 -5.92
CA ASP A 669 -23.18 3.77 -5.15
C ASP A 669 -23.97 3.96 -3.86
N TYR A 670 -24.74 2.95 -3.44
CA TYR A 670 -25.32 2.96 -2.11
C TYR A 670 -24.20 2.88 -1.05
N LEU A 671 -24.20 3.77 -0.05
CA LEU A 671 -23.04 3.97 0.83
C LEU A 671 -22.67 2.71 1.63
N TYR A 672 -23.65 1.86 1.92
CA TYR A 672 -23.48 0.64 2.72
C TYR A 672 -23.27 -0.64 1.89
N ALA A 673 -23.18 -0.53 0.55
CA ALA A 673 -23.10 -1.68 -0.37
C ALA A 673 -21.68 -2.07 -0.78
N ALA A 674 -20.68 -1.88 0.08
CA ALA A 674 -19.42 -2.58 -0.12
C ALA A 674 -19.64 -4.06 0.29
N GLU A 675 -19.86 -4.90 -0.72
CA GLU A 675 -19.98 -6.37 -0.70
C GLU A 675 -21.36 -6.97 -0.36
N ILE A 676 -22.22 -7.04 -1.38
CA ILE A 676 -23.02 -8.24 -1.65
C ILE A 676 -22.61 -8.71 -3.03
N ASP A 677 -22.24 -9.99 -3.12
CA ASP A 677 -21.89 -10.71 -4.35
C ASP A 677 -22.80 -10.28 -5.53
N ASP A 678 -22.20 -9.74 -6.59
CA ASP A 678 -22.86 -9.20 -7.79
C ASP A 678 -23.81 -10.22 -8.46
N LYS A 679 -23.78 -11.48 -8.05
CA LYS A 679 -24.50 -12.60 -8.66
C LYS A 679 -25.84 -12.96 -8.02
N GLN A 680 -26.16 -12.52 -6.79
CA GLN A 680 -27.31 -13.10 -6.06
C GLN A 680 -28.44 -12.16 -5.61
N ASP A 681 -28.32 -10.83 -5.69
CA ASP A 681 -29.41 -9.95 -5.22
C ASP A 681 -29.93 -8.98 -6.31
N ARG A 682 -31.26 -8.95 -6.49
CA ARG A 682 -31.94 -8.25 -7.61
C ARG A 682 -32.11 -6.74 -7.41
N ASN A 683 -31.69 -6.20 -6.27
CA ASN A 683 -31.79 -4.77 -5.98
C ASN A 683 -30.55 -4.02 -6.48
N ARG A 684 -30.73 -3.08 -7.41
CA ARG A 684 -29.64 -2.32 -8.06
C ARG A 684 -28.77 -1.60 -7.02
N LEU A 685 -27.57 -2.14 -6.76
CA LEU A 685 -26.55 -1.64 -5.81
C LEU A 685 -25.99 -0.25 -6.18
N PHE A 686 -26.31 0.23 -7.38
CA PHE A 686 -26.00 1.55 -7.87
C PHE A 686 -27.14 2.07 -8.74
N ILE A 687 -27.24 3.39 -8.84
CA ILE A 687 -28.17 4.09 -9.73
C ILE A 687 -27.38 5.03 -10.63
N SER A 688 -27.92 5.31 -11.81
CA SER A 688 -27.28 6.16 -12.82
C SER A 688 -28.20 7.28 -13.31
N PRO A 689 -28.65 8.20 -12.43
CA PRO A 689 -29.47 9.34 -12.85
C PRO A 689 -28.72 10.27 -13.81
N VAL A 690 -29.49 11.04 -14.58
CA VAL A 690 -29.03 12.21 -15.33
C VAL A 690 -29.46 13.48 -14.60
N PRO A 691 -28.93 14.67 -14.91
CA PRO A 691 -29.19 15.88 -14.11
C PRO A 691 -30.66 16.24 -13.96
N ASN A 692 -31.48 15.97 -14.99
CA ASN A 692 -32.93 16.17 -14.94
C ASN A 692 -33.68 15.20 -14.03
N THR A 693 -33.18 13.97 -13.87
CA THR A 693 -33.78 12.94 -13.01
C THR A 693 -33.09 12.82 -11.65
N LEU A 694 -32.05 13.63 -11.43
CA LEU A 694 -31.29 13.66 -10.18
C LEU A 694 -32.11 14.36 -9.09
N LYS A 695 -32.72 13.54 -8.23
CA LYS A 695 -33.46 13.96 -7.04
C LYS A 695 -32.65 13.65 -5.79
N CYS A 696 -31.79 14.60 -5.41
CA CYS A 696 -30.96 14.48 -4.22
C CYS A 696 -30.59 15.83 -3.62
N VAL A 697 -30.25 15.82 -2.33
CA VAL A 697 -29.60 16.90 -1.60
C VAL A 697 -28.15 16.48 -1.39
N LYS A 698 -27.20 17.34 -1.78
CA LYS A 698 -25.78 17.10 -1.49
C LYS A 698 -25.51 17.42 -0.03
N VAL A 699 -24.81 16.51 0.66
CA VAL A 699 -24.50 16.65 2.09
C VAL A 699 -23.00 16.65 2.34
N GLU A 700 -22.56 17.45 3.31
CA GLU A 700 -21.22 17.39 3.86
C GLU A 700 -21.27 16.76 5.25
N ILE A 701 -20.49 15.70 5.43
CA ILE A 701 -20.42 14.93 6.67
C ILE A 701 -19.07 15.21 7.33
N ASP A 702 -19.09 15.61 8.61
CA ASP A 702 -17.87 15.88 9.37
C ASP A 702 -17.13 14.59 9.77
N LEU A 703 -16.05 14.71 10.53
CA LEU A 703 -15.24 13.56 10.95
C LEU A 703 -15.94 12.64 11.96
N LEU A 704 -17.00 13.11 12.61
CA LEU A 704 -17.77 12.37 13.61
C LEU A 704 -19.05 11.75 13.02
N GLY A 705 -19.31 11.96 11.73
CA GLY A 705 -20.49 11.44 11.04
C GLY A 705 -21.70 12.37 11.08
N ASN A 706 -21.54 13.63 11.52
CA ASN A 706 -22.65 14.59 11.54
C ASN A 706 -22.78 15.29 10.19
N ILE A 707 -24.02 15.49 9.74
CA ILE A 707 -24.31 16.28 8.54
C ILE A 707 -24.22 17.77 8.92
N ILE A 708 -23.22 18.45 8.38
CA ILE A 708 -22.92 19.87 8.69
C ILE A 708 -23.36 20.84 7.59
N LYS A 709 -23.59 20.36 6.37
CA LYS A 709 -24.05 21.17 5.25
C LYS A 709 -25.03 20.39 4.39
N LYS A 710 -26.04 21.09 3.87
CA LYS A 710 -27.06 20.59 2.94
C LYS A 710 -27.12 21.57 1.77
N GLU A 711 -26.93 21.10 0.55
CA GLU A 711 -26.95 21.90 -0.67
C GLU A 711 -28.03 21.38 -1.63
N GLY A 712 -28.74 22.29 -2.29
CA GLY A 712 -29.82 21.95 -3.21
C GLY A 712 -31.21 21.81 -2.57
N ILE A 713 -31.41 22.47 -1.43
CA ILE A 713 -32.72 22.74 -0.81
C ILE A 713 -33.11 24.17 -1.18
#